data_AF-A0A0D6MZG9-F1
#
_entry.id   AF-A0A0D6MZG9-F1
#
_cell.length_a   1.000
_cell.length_b   1.000
_cell.length_c   1.000
_cell.angle_alpha   90.00
_cell.angle_beta   90.00
_cell.angle_gamma   90.00
#
_symmetry.space_group_name_H-M   'P 1'
#
loop_
_entity.id
_entity.type
_entity.pdbx_description
1 polymer ?
#
loop_
_entity_poly.entity_id
_entity_poly.type
_entity_poly.pdbx_seq_one_letter_code
_entity_poly.pdbx_strand_id
1 'polypeptide(L)'
;MATYHVSSGQVVSNQLVYGDVETVYSGGKTQDQTNAGQRFVLSGGLVANGSVSGGGKDYISSGGSSFAGVVGSGGIRFVSDGGTANVSVVVSGGVVSAASGARVLIPNVYTSGIISAADGAVVSRGYFSGTSATLAAASGALLEGRIDVTSNAVVSGGTIQSGGTVDLTYYASVSNTTVNSGGALYLHGSTSGSNLVLSGGSIALSGADVTGVAFKGSNGVLTLSNGGNYGLVQNSNGTALTNGNTINVNGGLVVSQTIGFGGTINVYKGAVSAATLDGGTLYLGATSASLNTITTSNGGTVIFGGTFNDPRVWGANYNVKYIVSSGAILNSTTVSSGASVTVMSGGTWSGPNFVNSGGNVVISSGAVLSGIQTVSSGGTMVLNGTAGTGVISLAGDGAHLVISGTSMPTNVISNWSPSDTIELASIPRNSVTQVVTTANGVTFYTTGGTYTLNVPGANTYGYELKSGNNGDLIYTTCFAEGTLIRTPEGTARVEALKVGHMVTTPKGDMPVKWMGHRAITVSSQPVPEENWLVRIRENALADGVPSRDLLVTQEHCMVFEGKLVPARMLVNGSSILLDRTLNSYTYYHVELESHEALWAEDALTESYLDTGNRDQFENNTVTALFGGAGHGAGSDSLPLDTSRAFVAPIYAAIAARAGVSDTQLQLTEDADMHLMTDLGQRIRPLRQAEGRVMFMIPAGVSKVRLMSRANRPSDVIGPFVDDRRTLGVLIGDISLQTARTTVALTAHLTDTELSGWHEVESPLYRWTNGDAMLVLDNQNRSSMEPSILSLQVVASGPYLKEQSQTDLRQAG
;
A
#
# COMPACT_ATOMS: atom_id res chain seq x y z
N MET A 1 -11.62 -50.71 53.49
CA MET A 1 -12.40 -49.68 52.77
C MET A 1 -13.33 -49.06 53.78
N ALA A 2 -12.96 -47.91 54.29
CA ALA A 2 -13.81 -47.09 55.14
C ALA A 2 -14.44 -45.98 54.29
N THR A 3 -15.66 -45.58 54.68
CA THR A 3 -16.35 -44.43 54.10
C THR A 3 -16.49 -43.35 55.15
N TYR A 4 -16.00 -42.15 54.85
CA TYR A 4 -16.01 -41.00 55.74
C TYR A 4 -16.89 -39.88 55.18
N HIS A 5 -17.66 -39.22 56.05
CA HIS A 5 -18.48 -38.05 55.70
C HIS A 5 -18.08 -36.89 56.60
N VAL A 6 -17.54 -35.82 56.01
CA VAL A 6 -17.11 -34.61 56.72
C VAL A 6 -18.15 -33.51 56.48
N SER A 7 -19.00 -33.30 57.48
CA SER A 7 -20.15 -32.38 57.46
C SER A 7 -19.79 -31.01 58.03
N SER A 8 -20.74 -30.06 57.94
CA SER A 8 -20.59 -28.69 58.45
C SER A 8 -20.04 -28.63 59.88
N GLY A 9 -18.98 -27.84 60.09
CA GLY A 9 -18.34 -27.65 61.39
C GLY A 9 -17.34 -28.75 61.79
N GLN A 10 -17.23 -29.83 61.00
CA GLN A 10 -16.23 -30.88 61.24
C GLN A 10 -14.89 -30.51 60.60
N VAL A 11 -13.80 -30.77 61.34
CA VAL A 11 -12.43 -30.73 60.85
C VAL A 11 -11.79 -32.09 61.07
N VAL A 12 -11.28 -32.73 60.02
CA VAL A 12 -10.74 -34.10 60.08
C VAL A 12 -9.32 -34.16 59.51
N SER A 13 -8.45 -34.99 60.12
CA SER A 13 -7.03 -35.13 59.78
C SER A 13 -6.55 -36.59 59.69
N ASN A 14 -7.45 -37.57 59.56
CA ASN A 14 -7.11 -39.00 59.50
C ASN A 14 -6.45 -39.41 58.17
N GLN A 15 -5.50 -40.32 58.16
CA GLN A 15 -4.95 -40.80 56.89
C GLN A 15 -5.96 -41.64 56.10
N LEU A 16 -6.12 -41.38 54.79
CA LEU A 16 -6.88 -42.25 53.88
C LEU A 16 -5.91 -43.22 53.20
N VAL A 17 -6.24 -44.52 53.25
CA VAL A 17 -5.46 -45.56 52.57
C VAL A 17 -6.19 -46.03 51.29
N TYR A 18 -5.52 -46.87 50.50
CA TYR A 18 -6.08 -47.39 49.26
C TYR A 18 -7.44 -48.07 49.48
N GLY A 19 -8.43 -47.65 48.69
CA GLY A 19 -9.81 -48.14 48.77
C GLY A 19 -10.72 -47.40 49.76
N ASP A 20 -10.19 -46.48 50.56
CA ASP A 20 -11.04 -45.59 51.37
C ASP A 20 -11.69 -44.51 50.52
N VAL A 21 -12.88 -44.08 50.96
CA VAL A 21 -13.66 -43.01 50.31
C VAL A 21 -14.06 -41.96 51.34
N GLU A 22 -13.79 -40.69 51.06
CA GLU A 22 -14.18 -39.57 51.91
C GLU A 22 -15.00 -38.56 51.12
N THR A 23 -16.10 -38.05 51.70
CA THR A 23 -16.89 -36.96 51.11
C THR A 23 -16.91 -35.76 52.05
N VAL A 24 -16.48 -34.60 51.55
CA VAL A 24 -16.45 -33.32 52.27
C VAL A 24 -17.60 -32.45 51.77
N TYR A 25 -18.59 -32.23 52.63
CA TYR A 25 -19.78 -31.43 52.34
C TYR A 25 -19.57 -29.95 52.70
N SER A 26 -20.56 -29.11 52.39
CA SER A 26 -20.56 -27.69 52.74
C SER A 26 -20.26 -27.45 54.22
N GLY A 27 -19.28 -26.58 54.49
CA GLY A 27 -18.83 -26.24 55.84
C GLY A 27 -17.95 -27.30 56.50
N GLY A 28 -17.72 -28.44 55.85
CA GLY A 28 -16.77 -29.47 56.28
C GLY A 28 -15.35 -29.15 55.80
N LYS A 29 -14.35 -29.50 56.63
CA LYS A 29 -12.94 -29.25 56.33
C LYS A 29 -12.10 -30.51 56.58
N THR A 30 -11.22 -30.85 55.66
CA THR A 30 -10.10 -31.76 55.95
C THR A 30 -8.82 -30.95 56.12
N GLN A 31 -7.97 -31.32 57.07
CA GLN A 31 -6.76 -30.58 57.38
C GLN A 31 -5.57 -31.53 57.64
N ASP A 32 -4.41 -31.19 57.07
CA ASP A 32 -3.13 -31.88 57.30
C ASP A 32 -3.21 -33.41 57.02
N GLN A 33 -4.04 -33.78 56.05
CA GLN A 33 -4.45 -35.17 55.79
C GLN A 33 -3.72 -35.77 54.59
N THR A 34 -3.17 -36.98 54.72
CA THR A 34 -2.59 -37.74 53.58
C THR A 34 -3.65 -38.64 52.94
N ASN A 35 -3.82 -38.52 51.62
CA ASN A 35 -4.80 -39.24 50.82
C ASN A 35 -4.12 -40.20 49.83
N ALA A 36 -4.23 -41.51 50.10
CA ALA A 36 -3.95 -42.60 49.15
C ALA A 36 -5.24 -43.32 48.67
N GLY A 37 -6.41 -42.84 49.11
CA GLY A 37 -7.75 -43.32 48.72
C GLY A 37 -8.44 -42.37 47.74
N GLN A 38 -9.76 -42.20 47.87
CA GLN A 38 -10.54 -41.25 47.07
C GLN A 38 -11.25 -40.23 47.96
N ARG A 39 -11.17 -38.94 47.61
CA ARG A 39 -11.85 -37.85 48.33
C ARG A 39 -12.69 -37.02 47.38
N PHE A 40 -13.95 -36.81 47.70
CA PHE A 40 -14.88 -35.94 46.97
C PHE A 40 -15.13 -34.67 47.78
N VAL A 41 -14.78 -33.52 47.22
CA VAL A 41 -14.95 -32.21 47.86
C VAL A 41 -16.08 -31.49 47.16
N LEU A 42 -17.24 -31.44 47.81
CA LEU A 42 -18.46 -30.86 47.24
C LEU A 42 -18.52 -29.35 47.49
N SER A 43 -19.58 -28.71 47.00
CA SER A 43 -19.80 -27.27 47.17
C SER A 43 -19.70 -26.83 48.63
N GLY A 44 -18.87 -25.83 48.91
CA GLY A 44 -18.60 -25.31 50.26
C GLY A 44 -17.68 -26.19 51.12
N GLY A 45 -17.21 -27.34 50.61
CA GLY A 45 -16.22 -28.19 51.27
C GLY A 45 -14.79 -27.69 51.02
N LEU A 46 -13.90 -27.89 52.01
CA LEU A 46 -12.52 -27.43 51.95
C LEU A 46 -11.52 -28.53 52.30
N VAL A 47 -10.49 -28.70 51.45
CA VAL A 47 -9.27 -29.44 51.80
C VAL A 47 -8.16 -28.44 52.08
N ALA A 48 -7.54 -28.48 53.25
CA ALA A 48 -6.43 -27.59 53.62
C ALA A 48 -5.17 -28.39 53.98
N ASN A 49 -4.01 -28.00 53.46
CA ASN A 49 -2.70 -28.55 53.85
C ASN A 49 -2.53 -30.08 53.70
N GLY A 50 -3.43 -30.75 52.98
CA GLY A 50 -3.38 -32.20 52.79
C GLY A 50 -2.42 -32.62 51.68
N SER A 51 -1.99 -33.87 51.69
CA SER A 51 -1.22 -34.48 50.61
C SER A 51 -2.02 -35.53 49.84
N VAL A 52 -1.80 -35.64 48.54
CA VAL A 52 -2.35 -36.71 47.68
C VAL A 52 -1.17 -37.45 47.06
N SER A 53 -1.06 -38.75 47.32
CA SER A 53 0.07 -39.57 46.86
C SER A 53 -0.31 -41.05 46.77
N GLY A 54 0.58 -41.88 46.22
CA GLY A 54 0.42 -43.35 46.27
C GLY A 54 -0.81 -43.89 45.54
N GLY A 55 -1.27 -43.22 44.48
CA GLY A 55 -2.49 -43.57 43.75
C GLY A 55 -3.76 -42.85 44.24
N GLY A 56 -3.64 -42.01 45.26
CA GLY A 56 -4.76 -41.25 45.81
C GLY A 56 -5.37 -40.24 44.83
N LYS A 57 -6.67 -39.95 45.01
CA LYS A 57 -7.43 -39.04 44.16
C LYS A 57 -8.25 -38.05 44.98
N ASP A 58 -8.07 -36.76 44.71
CA ASP A 58 -8.99 -35.71 45.14
C ASP A 58 -9.90 -35.32 43.96
N TYR A 59 -11.21 -35.22 44.18
CA TYR A 59 -12.20 -34.71 43.23
C TYR A 59 -12.81 -33.42 43.78
N ILE A 60 -12.28 -32.28 43.35
CA ILE A 60 -12.78 -30.95 43.70
C ILE A 60 -13.94 -30.63 42.77
N SER A 61 -15.16 -30.70 43.30
CA SER A 61 -16.40 -30.46 42.56
C SER A 61 -16.74 -28.98 42.49
N SER A 62 -17.81 -28.62 41.77
CA SER A 62 -18.30 -27.24 41.68
C SER A 62 -18.54 -26.61 43.06
N GLY A 63 -17.95 -25.44 43.30
CA GLY A 63 -17.99 -24.74 44.59
C GLY A 63 -17.12 -25.36 45.70
N GLY A 64 -16.46 -26.49 45.44
CA GLY A 64 -15.48 -27.10 46.34
C GLY A 64 -14.11 -26.44 46.21
N SER A 65 -13.31 -26.50 47.27
CA SER A 65 -11.99 -25.87 47.30
C SER A 65 -10.91 -26.76 47.91
N SER A 66 -9.70 -26.70 47.35
CA SER A 66 -8.47 -27.16 48.01
C SER A 66 -7.51 -25.99 48.19
N PHE A 67 -6.84 -25.92 49.33
CA PHE A 67 -5.89 -24.87 49.70
C PHE A 67 -4.59 -25.47 50.24
N ALA A 68 -3.45 -25.02 49.75
CA ALA A 68 -2.11 -25.30 50.29
C ALA A 68 -1.75 -26.81 50.38
N GLY A 69 -2.27 -27.65 49.48
CA GLY A 69 -2.04 -29.11 49.49
C GLY A 69 -0.94 -29.58 48.54
N VAL A 70 -0.26 -30.67 48.90
CA VAL A 70 0.77 -31.32 48.06
C VAL A 70 0.15 -32.41 47.19
N VAL A 71 0.45 -32.43 45.89
CA VAL A 71 0.14 -33.55 44.99
C VAL A 71 1.47 -34.17 44.58
N GLY A 72 1.78 -35.33 45.16
CA GLY A 72 3.04 -36.03 44.99
C GLY A 72 2.93 -37.24 44.06
N SER A 73 3.96 -38.10 44.08
CA SER A 73 4.06 -39.27 43.22
C SER A 73 2.79 -40.14 43.22
N GLY A 74 2.25 -40.38 42.02
CA GLY A 74 1.03 -41.16 41.79
C GLY A 74 -0.28 -40.51 42.27
N GLY A 75 -0.23 -39.32 42.88
CA GLY A 75 -1.40 -38.59 43.33
C GLY A 75 -2.02 -37.77 42.19
N ILE A 76 -3.36 -37.72 42.15
CA ILE A 76 -4.09 -36.91 41.17
C ILE A 76 -5.16 -36.06 41.86
N ARG A 77 -5.21 -34.78 41.52
CA ARG A 77 -6.31 -33.88 41.90
C ARG A 77 -7.10 -33.48 40.67
N PHE A 78 -8.34 -33.93 40.57
CA PHE A 78 -9.30 -33.52 39.55
C PHE A 78 -10.04 -32.27 40.05
N VAL A 79 -10.03 -31.20 39.27
CA VAL A 79 -10.76 -29.97 39.55
C VAL A 79 -11.83 -29.82 38.47
N SER A 80 -13.09 -29.90 38.88
CA SER A 80 -14.25 -29.84 37.98
C SER A 80 -14.66 -28.38 37.73
N ASP A 81 -15.63 -28.18 36.83
CA ASP A 81 -16.26 -26.88 36.57
C ASP A 81 -16.72 -26.20 37.88
N GLY A 82 -16.34 -24.95 38.07
CA GLY A 82 -16.59 -24.17 39.28
C GLY A 82 -15.80 -24.60 40.53
N GLY A 83 -14.94 -25.61 40.42
CA GLY A 83 -14.03 -26.04 41.48
C GLY A 83 -12.76 -25.19 41.52
N THR A 84 -12.15 -25.06 42.71
CA THR A 84 -10.92 -24.27 42.89
C THR A 84 -9.81 -25.07 43.57
N ALA A 85 -8.65 -25.16 42.92
CA ALA A 85 -7.40 -25.60 43.53
C ALA A 85 -6.47 -24.39 43.73
N ASN A 86 -6.21 -24.03 44.98
CA ASN A 86 -5.44 -22.86 45.36
C ASN A 86 -4.16 -23.26 46.11
N VAL A 87 -3.04 -22.64 45.77
CA VAL A 87 -1.72 -22.87 46.40
C VAL A 87 -1.33 -24.36 46.36
N SER A 88 -1.60 -25.06 45.25
CA SER A 88 -1.21 -26.47 45.12
C SER A 88 0.29 -26.59 44.92
N VAL A 89 0.95 -27.46 45.70
CA VAL A 89 2.34 -27.85 45.47
C VAL A 89 2.35 -29.17 44.69
N VAL A 90 2.92 -29.21 43.50
CA VAL A 90 2.87 -30.41 42.63
C VAL A 90 4.29 -30.88 42.34
N VAL A 91 4.60 -32.11 42.70
CA VAL A 91 5.97 -32.65 42.72
C VAL A 91 6.01 -34.10 42.24
N SER A 92 7.17 -34.55 41.75
CA SER A 92 7.50 -35.98 41.62
C SER A 92 6.49 -36.82 40.83
N GLY A 93 5.92 -36.28 39.76
CA GLY A 93 4.92 -36.97 38.93
C GLY A 93 3.47 -36.79 39.37
N GLY A 94 3.21 -35.99 40.41
CA GLY A 94 1.84 -35.61 40.80
C GLY A 94 1.14 -34.80 39.72
N VAL A 95 -0.19 -34.94 39.64
CA VAL A 95 -1.00 -34.31 38.58
C VAL A 95 -2.17 -33.53 39.16
N VAL A 96 -2.32 -32.26 38.77
CA VAL A 96 -3.60 -31.54 38.90
C VAL A 96 -4.24 -31.48 37.51
N SER A 97 -5.43 -32.05 37.37
CA SER A 97 -6.20 -32.07 36.13
C SER A 97 -7.41 -31.15 36.29
N ALA A 98 -7.41 -30.04 35.55
CA ALA A 98 -8.43 -29.00 35.59
C ALA A 98 -9.35 -29.09 34.35
N ALA A 99 -10.64 -29.31 34.59
CA ALA A 99 -11.68 -29.32 33.57
C ALA A 99 -12.07 -27.90 33.13
N SER A 100 -12.92 -27.79 32.11
CA SER A 100 -13.50 -26.50 31.71
C SER A 100 -14.19 -25.81 32.88
N GLY A 101 -13.96 -24.50 33.06
CA GLY A 101 -14.51 -23.72 34.18
C GLY A 101 -13.82 -23.92 35.52
N ALA A 102 -12.83 -24.83 35.62
CA ALA A 102 -12.03 -25.02 36.83
C ALA A 102 -10.99 -23.90 37.00
N ARG A 103 -10.61 -23.62 38.26
CA ARG A 103 -9.60 -22.60 38.60
C ARG A 103 -8.43 -23.22 39.35
N VAL A 104 -7.23 -23.09 38.79
CA VAL A 104 -5.96 -23.44 39.44
C VAL A 104 -5.20 -22.15 39.74
N LEU A 105 -5.15 -21.77 41.01
CA LEU A 105 -4.63 -20.49 41.47
C LEU A 105 -3.34 -20.71 42.24
N ILE A 106 -2.29 -19.97 41.89
CA ILE A 106 -0.99 -19.98 42.55
C ILE A 106 -0.38 -21.40 42.66
N PRO A 107 -0.37 -22.22 41.58
CA PRO A 107 0.29 -23.52 41.64
C PRO A 107 1.81 -23.35 41.76
N ASN A 108 2.45 -24.13 42.63
CA ASN A 108 3.89 -24.28 42.73
C ASN A 108 4.26 -25.66 42.22
N VAL A 109 4.82 -25.75 41.02
CA VAL A 109 5.07 -27.00 40.31
C VAL A 109 6.57 -27.20 40.20
N TYR A 110 7.05 -28.31 40.75
CA TYR A 110 8.46 -28.65 40.73
C TYR A 110 8.72 -29.86 39.83
N THR A 111 9.97 -30.35 39.82
CA THR A 111 10.44 -31.47 39.00
C THR A 111 9.40 -32.58 38.83
N SER A 112 9.08 -32.86 37.56
CA SER A 112 8.08 -33.84 37.10
C SER A 112 6.63 -33.61 37.55
N GLY A 113 6.29 -32.53 38.23
CA GLY A 113 4.91 -32.17 38.55
C GLY A 113 4.16 -31.64 37.32
N ILE A 114 2.85 -31.91 37.24
CA ILE A 114 2.05 -31.59 36.05
C ILE A 114 0.76 -30.86 36.44
N ILE A 115 0.50 -29.76 35.75
CA ILE A 115 -0.84 -29.15 35.64
C ILE A 115 -1.35 -29.45 34.24
N SER A 116 -2.49 -30.15 34.14
CA SER A 116 -3.22 -30.35 32.90
C SER A 116 -4.48 -29.48 32.92
N ALA A 117 -4.66 -28.61 31.93
CA ALA A 117 -5.77 -27.66 31.88
C ALA A 117 -6.56 -27.81 30.57
N ALA A 118 -7.85 -28.11 30.66
CA ALA A 118 -8.74 -28.19 29.51
C ALA A 118 -9.17 -26.79 29.00
N ASP A 119 -9.84 -26.76 27.84
CA ASP A 119 -10.38 -25.50 27.31
C ASP A 119 -11.36 -24.86 28.30
N GLY A 120 -11.22 -23.55 28.53
CA GLY A 120 -12.02 -22.81 29.52
C GLY A 120 -11.57 -22.99 30.98
N ALA A 121 -10.54 -23.81 31.26
CA ALA A 121 -9.89 -23.81 32.57
C ALA A 121 -9.01 -22.56 32.74
N VAL A 122 -8.87 -22.08 33.98
CA VAL A 122 -8.01 -20.94 34.31
C VAL A 122 -6.82 -21.41 35.13
N VAL A 123 -5.61 -21.10 34.67
CA VAL A 123 -4.37 -21.22 35.45
C VAL A 123 -3.83 -19.82 35.70
N SER A 124 -3.69 -19.46 36.97
CA SER A 124 -3.32 -18.09 37.35
C SER A 124 -2.19 -18.05 38.37
N ARG A 125 -1.25 -17.12 38.17
CA ARG A 125 -0.18 -16.78 39.13
C ARG A 125 0.74 -17.96 39.51
N GLY A 126 1.02 -18.86 38.59
CA GLY A 126 1.80 -20.08 38.84
C GLY A 126 3.32 -19.89 38.85
N TYR A 127 4.01 -20.81 39.53
CA TYR A 127 5.47 -20.92 39.54
C TYR A 127 5.88 -22.35 39.14
N PHE A 128 6.62 -22.49 38.05
CA PHE A 128 7.07 -23.78 37.50
C PHE A 128 8.59 -23.83 37.47
N SER A 129 9.20 -24.80 38.14
CA SER A 129 10.65 -24.88 38.28
C SER A 129 11.17 -26.32 38.33
N GLY A 130 12.16 -26.62 37.49
CA GLY A 130 12.83 -27.93 37.47
C GLY A 130 12.40 -28.80 36.29
N THR A 131 13.22 -29.81 36.00
CA THR A 131 13.07 -30.67 34.83
C THR A 131 11.70 -31.30 34.79
N SER A 132 11.00 -31.14 33.66
CA SER A 132 9.65 -31.68 33.43
C SER A 132 8.56 -31.16 34.38
N ALA A 133 8.80 -30.08 35.12
CA ALA A 133 7.71 -29.31 35.72
C ALA A 133 6.88 -28.71 34.57
N THR A 134 5.62 -29.14 34.44
CA THR A 134 4.86 -28.95 33.19
C THR A 134 3.51 -28.27 33.42
N LEU A 135 3.24 -27.24 32.62
CA LEU A 135 1.88 -26.78 32.32
C LEU A 135 1.47 -27.31 30.94
N ALA A 136 0.55 -28.26 30.90
CA ALA A 136 -0.05 -28.80 29.69
C ALA A 136 -1.48 -28.27 29.53
N ALA A 137 -1.63 -27.18 28.78
CA ALA A 137 -2.87 -26.46 28.60
C ALA A 137 -3.45 -26.71 27.20
N ALA A 138 -4.75 -26.91 27.09
CA ALA A 138 -5.45 -26.87 25.82
C ALA A 138 -5.46 -25.43 25.25
N SER A 139 -5.71 -25.25 23.95
CA SER A 139 -5.59 -23.94 23.30
C SER A 139 -6.51 -22.87 23.90
N GLY A 140 -7.70 -23.25 24.35
CA GLY A 140 -8.70 -22.38 24.98
C GLY A 140 -8.57 -22.27 26.51
N ALA A 141 -7.56 -22.89 27.12
CA ALA A 141 -7.26 -22.66 28.54
C ALA A 141 -6.68 -21.25 28.74
N LEU A 142 -7.08 -20.58 29.82
CA LEU A 142 -6.73 -19.19 30.08
C LEU A 142 -5.53 -19.10 31.03
N LEU A 143 -4.51 -18.37 30.60
CA LEU A 143 -3.32 -18.08 31.38
C LEU A 143 -3.40 -16.63 31.88
N GLU A 144 -3.60 -16.47 33.20
CA GLU A 144 -3.88 -15.17 33.83
C GLU A 144 -2.86 -14.78 34.89
N GLY A 145 -2.67 -13.48 35.09
CA GLY A 145 -1.62 -12.97 35.98
C GLY A 145 -0.22 -13.41 35.52
N ARG A 146 0.77 -13.25 36.38
CA ARG A 146 2.16 -13.63 36.07
C ARG A 146 2.42 -15.10 36.38
N ILE A 147 2.74 -15.89 35.36
CA ILE A 147 3.22 -17.26 35.48
C ILE A 147 4.73 -17.26 35.21
N ASP A 148 5.52 -17.67 36.21
CA ASP A 148 6.97 -17.76 36.11
C ASP A 148 7.38 -19.21 35.82
N VAL A 149 8.24 -19.40 34.83
CA VAL A 149 8.67 -20.72 34.32
C VAL A 149 10.19 -20.73 34.21
N THR A 150 10.84 -21.69 34.87
CA THR A 150 12.30 -21.68 34.99
C THR A 150 12.92 -23.07 35.06
N SER A 151 14.24 -23.15 34.91
CA SER A 151 15.04 -24.34 35.21
C SER A 151 14.59 -25.60 34.47
N ASN A 152 14.47 -25.54 33.14
CA ASN A 152 13.96 -26.63 32.27
C ASN A 152 12.47 -27.01 32.46
N ALA A 153 11.68 -26.13 33.07
CA ALA A 153 10.22 -26.28 33.09
C ALA A 153 9.60 -25.98 31.71
N VAL A 154 8.40 -26.51 31.48
CA VAL A 154 7.75 -26.51 30.18
C VAL A 154 6.33 -25.94 30.28
N VAL A 155 5.99 -25.04 29.35
CA VAL A 155 4.61 -24.67 29.04
C VAL A 155 4.26 -25.18 27.66
N SER A 156 3.14 -25.87 27.51
CA SER A 156 2.59 -26.24 26.22
C SER A 156 1.12 -25.88 26.15
N GLY A 157 0.75 -25.10 25.13
CA GLY A 157 -0.60 -24.63 24.86
C GLY A 157 -1.02 -23.42 25.70
N GLY A 158 -2.34 -23.23 25.83
CA GLY A 158 -2.94 -22.11 26.53
C GLY A 158 -2.98 -20.80 25.74
N THR A 159 -3.83 -19.89 26.21
CA THR A 159 -3.98 -18.53 25.71
C THR A 159 -3.66 -17.53 26.81
N ILE A 160 -2.66 -16.69 26.58
CA ILE A 160 -2.32 -15.55 27.42
C ILE A 160 -3.26 -14.41 27.04
N GLN A 161 -4.16 -14.06 27.95
CA GLN A 161 -5.15 -13.00 27.76
C GLN A 161 -4.68 -11.66 28.33
N SER A 162 -5.54 -10.62 28.21
CA SER A 162 -5.27 -9.29 28.75
C SER A 162 -4.91 -9.34 30.25
N GLY A 163 -3.75 -8.79 30.61
CA GLY A 163 -3.22 -8.82 31.98
C GLY A 163 -2.55 -10.15 32.39
N GLY A 164 -2.50 -11.13 31.49
CA GLY A 164 -1.71 -12.35 31.63
C GLY A 164 -0.27 -12.14 31.16
N THR A 165 0.67 -12.73 31.89
CA THR A 165 2.09 -12.76 31.56
C THR A 165 2.65 -14.15 31.78
N VAL A 166 3.38 -14.69 30.81
CA VAL A 166 4.22 -15.88 31.01
C VAL A 166 5.68 -15.48 30.84
N ASP A 167 6.50 -15.78 31.83
CA ASP A 167 7.90 -15.35 31.91
C ASP A 167 8.83 -16.58 32.01
N LEU A 168 9.69 -16.77 31.01
CA LEU A 168 10.58 -17.93 30.88
C LEU A 168 12.04 -17.55 31.13
N THR A 169 12.72 -18.33 31.96
CA THR A 169 14.15 -18.20 32.26
C THR A 169 14.87 -19.56 32.34
N TYR A 170 16.20 -19.56 32.30
CA TYR A 170 17.06 -20.74 32.58
C TYR A 170 16.62 -22.05 31.89
N TYR A 171 16.72 -22.09 30.55
CA TYR A 171 16.41 -23.26 29.71
C TYR A 171 14.94 -23.73 29.74
N ALA A 172 14.01 -22.93 30.28
CA ALA A 172 12.58 -23.18 30.12
C ALA A 172 12.14 -23.14 28.65
N SER A 173 11.04 -23.81 28.33
CA SER A 173 10.46 -23.81 26.98
C SER A 173 8.96 -23.57 26.96
N VAL A 174 8.50 -22.94 25.87
CA VAL A 174 7.07 -22.69 25.60
C VAL A 174 6.72 -23.17 24.19
N SER A 175 5.56 -23.79 24.03
CA SER A 175 5.08 -24.27 22.73
C SER A 175 3.58 -24.15 22.58
N ASN A 176 3.08 -24.00 21.34
CA ASN A 176 1.64 -24.04 21.02
C ASN A 176 0.79 -22.97 21.75
N THR A 177 1.41 -21.91 22.26
CA THR A 177 0.75 -20.87 23.07
C THR A 177 0.28 -19.71 22.19
N THR A 178 -0.92 -19.22 22.47
CA THR A 178 -1.46 -17.99 21.85
C THR A 178 -1.30 -16.80 22.78
N VAL A 179 -0.84 -15.67 22.25
CA VAL A 179 -0.70 -14.40 22.98
C VAL A 179 -1.71 -13.40 22.40
N ASN A 180 -2.82 -13.20 23.11
CA ASN A 180 -3.88 -12.28 22.70
C ASN A 180 -3.60 -10.84 23.11
N SER A 181 -4.41 -9.91 22.59
CA SER A 181 -4.34 -8.50 22.95
C SER A 181 -4.33 -8.28 24.48
N GLY A 182 -3.33 -7.52 24.93
CA GLY A 182 -3.05 -7.25 26.34
C GLY A 182 -2.28 -8.36 27.09
N GLY A 183 -2.02 -9.51 26.46
CA GLY A 183 -1.19 -10.58 27.00
C GLY A 183 0.28 -10.42 26.62
N ALA A 184 1.18 -10.93 27.47
CA ALA A 184 2.63 -10.84 27.27
C ALA A 184 3.34 -12.18 27.49
N LEU A 185 4.32 -12.47 26.63
CA LEU A 185 5.21 -13.62 26.73
C LEU A 185 6.67 -13.15 26.70
N TYR A 186 7.43 -13.48 27.73
CA TYR A 186 8.84 -13.13 27.87
C TYR A 186 9.72 -14.38 27.84
N LEU A 187 10.75 -14.38 26.99
CA LEU A 187 11.75 -15.45 26.89
C LEU A 187 13.14 -14.86 27.11
N HIS A 188 13.84 -15.34 28.13
CA HIS A 188 15.16 -14.86 28.54
C HIS A 188 16.23 -15.94 28.48
N GLY A 189 17.45 -15.58 28.07
CA GLY A 189 18.59 -16.48 27.93
C GLY A 189 18.28 -17.67 27.04
N SER A 190 18.88 -18.82 27.33
CA SER A 190 18.78 -20.08 26.55
C SER A 190 17.40 -20.76 26.58
N THR A 191 16.32 -20.00 26.64
CA THR A 191 14.94 -20.47 26.53
C THR A 191 14.56 -20.63 25.06
N SER A 192 13.52 -21.43 24.80
CA SER A 192 13.06 -21.71 23.44
C SER A 192 11.54 -21.62 23.29
N GLY A 193 11.11 -21.15 22.12
CA GLY A 193 9.69 -21.08 21.74
C GLY A 193 9.41 -21.73 20.39
N SER A 194 8.28 -22.43 20.27
CA SER A 194 7.82 -23.00 19.00
C SER A 194 6.30 -22.94 18.82
N ASN A 195 5.83 -22.84 17.58
CA ASN A 195 4.40 -22.82 17.23
C ASN A 195 3.61 -21.76 18.03
N LEU A 196 4.15 -20.56 18.15
CA LEU A 196 3.51 -19.47 18.88
C LEU A 196 2.54 -18.73 17.97
N VAL A 197 1.43 -18.27 18.52
CA VAL A 197 0.48 -17.42 17.81
C VAL A 197 0.45 -16.06 18.48
N LEU A 198 0.73 -15.00 17.73
CA LEU A 198 0.64 -13.63 18.20
C LEU A 198 -0.63 -12.99 17.64
N SER A 199 -1.60 -12.70 18.50
CA SER A 199 -2.92 -12.17 18.14
C SER A 199 -3.21 -10.84 18.86
N GLY A 200 -2.38 -9.83 18.58
CA GLY A 200 -2.47 -8.49 19.17
C GLY A 200 -1.75 -8.30 20.51
N GLY A 201 -1.14 -9.35 21.07
CA GLY A 201 -0.32 -9.29 22.28
C GLY A 201 1.15 -8.96 22.03
N SER A 202 2.01 -9.23 23.01
CA SER A 202 3.46 -9.03 22.88
C SER A 202 4.30 -10.28 23.19
N ILE A 203 5.33 -10.50 22.38
CA ILE A 203 6.38 -11.49 22.64
C ILE A 203 7.71 -10.75 22.70
N ALA A 204 8.51 -10.96 23.75
CA ALA A 204 9.82 -10.35 23.89
C ALA A 204 10.89 -11.41 24.14
N LEU A 205 11.93 -11.40 23.31
CA LEU A 205 13.06 -12.32 23.32
C LEU A 205 14.31 -11.57 23.78
N SER A 206 15.04 -12.14 24.73
CA SER A 206 16.32 -11.61 25.19
C SER A 206 17.35 -12.74 25.28
N GLY A 207 18.17 -12.90 24.24
CA GLY A 207 19.12 -14.02 24.13
C GLY A 207 18.47 -15.40 23.96
N ALA A 208 17.21 -15.44 23.55
CA ALA A 208 16.39 -16.64 23.37
C ALA A 208 16.05 -16.91 21.89
N ASP A 209 15.72 -18.16 21.56
CA ASP A 209 15.40 -18.59 20.21
C ASP A 209 13.92 -18.94 20.04
N VAL A 210 13.28 -18.37 19.01
CA VAL A 210 11.90 -18.72 18.65
C VAL A 210 11.81 -19.10 17.19
N THR A 211 11.04 -20.15 16.93
CA THR A 211 10.70 -20.60 15.58
C THR A 211 9.19 -20.59 15.35
N GLY A 212 8.76 -20.12 14.18
CA GLY A 212 7.37 -20.23 13.75
C GLY A 212 6.37 -19.43 14.61
N VAL A 213 6.52 -18.10 14.63
CA VAL A 213 5.48 -17.20 15.15
C VAL A 213 4.47 -16.94 14.03
N ALA A 214 3.22 -17.34 14.24
CA ALA A 214 2.12 -16.97 13.36
C ALA A 214 1.52 -15.65 13.82
N PHE A 215 1.53 -14.64 12.94
CA PHE A 215 0.90 -13.35 13.21
C PHE A 215 -0.56 -13.42 12.78
N LYS A 216 -1.47 -13.40 13.75
CA LYS A 216 -2.92 -13.37 13.52
C LYS A 216 -3.49 -12.04 14.00
N GLY A 217 -4.59 -11.58 13.40
CA GLY A 217 -5.18 -10.30 13.77
C GLY A 217 -4.23 -9.12 13.53
N SER A 218 -4.38 -8.06 14.34
CA SER A 218 -3.68 -6.78 14.17
C SER A 218 -2.89 -6.36 15.40
N ASN A 219 -1.86 -5.54 15.19
CA ASN A 219 -1.10 -4.84 16.24
C ASN A 219 -0.32 -5.73 17.23
N GLY A 220 -0.03 -6.98 16.88
CA GLY A 220 0.87 -7.83 17.63
C GLY A 220 2.32 -7.34 17.53
N VAL A 221 3.07 -7.40 18.63
CA VAL A 221 4.47 -6.92 18.68
C VAL A 221 5.42 -8.04 19.11
N LEU A 222 6.37 -8.38 18.24
CA LEU A 222 7.50 -9.25 18.56
C LEU A 222 8.76 -8.40 18.74
N THR A 223 9.46 -8.52 19.86
CA THR A 223 10.70 -7.77 20.13
C THR A 223 11.88 -8.71 20.34
N LEU A 224 12.96 -8.51 19.60
CA LEU A 224 14.23 -9.23 19.73
C LEU A 224 15.28 -8.32 20.36
N SER A 225 15.96 -8.82 21.39
CA SER A 225 17.03 -8.11 22.10
C SER A 225 18.17 -9.06 22.50
N ASN A 226 19.36 -8.52 22.76
CA ASN A 226 20.52 -9.23 23.33
C ASN A 226 20.86 -10.58 22.65
N GLY A 227 20.77 -10.65 21.32
CA GLY A 227 21.11 -11.84 20.54
C GLY A 227 19.99 -12.87 20.43
N GLY A 228 18.74 -12.50 20.76
CA GLY A 228 17.60 -13.37 20.51
C GLY A 228 17.36 -13.58 19.02
N ASN A 229 17.08 -14.81 18.59
CA ASN A 229 16.88 -15.14 17.18
C ASN A 229 15.44 -15.53 16.90
N TYR A 230 14.94 -15.07 15.76
CA TYR A 230 13.65 -15.44 15.21
C TYR A 230 13.86 -16.05 13.81
N GLY A 231 13.48 -17.32 13.69
CA GLY A 231 13.51 -18.05 12.43
C GLY A 231 12.11 -18.42 11.94
N LEU A 232 11.81 -18.14 10.67
CA LEU A 232 10.62 -18.67 10.04
C LEU A 232 10.75 -20.19 9.85
N VAL A 233 9.69 -20.95 10.18
CA VAL A 233 9.51 -22.30 9.64
C VAL A 233 8.78 -22.13 8.30
N GLN A 234 9.49 -22.39 7.20
CA GLN A 234 8.95 -22.32 5.85
C GLN A 234 7.88 -23.42 5.68
N ASN A 235 6.58 -23.09 5.90
CA ASN A 235 5.37 -23.79 5.41
C ASN A 235 4.08 -23.48 6.22
N SER A 236 4.10 -22.55 7.17
CA SER A 236 2.87 -22.18 7.92
C SER A 236 2.11 -21.03 7.26
N ASN A 237 0.86 -21.28 6.85
CA ASN A 237 -0.10 -20.23 6.47
C ASN A 237 -0.24 -19.20 7.62
N GLY A 238 -0.19 -17.90 7.31
CA GLY A 238 -0.39 -16.82 8.30
C GLY A 238 0.87 -16.37 9.05
N THR A 239 2.06 -16.62 8.52
CA THR A 239 3.32 -16.07 9.07
C THR A 239 3.73 -14.74 8.46
N ALA A 240 3.10 -14.31 7.35
CA ALA A 240 3.35 -13.00 6.78
C ALA A 240 3.00 -11.92 7.80
N LEU A 241 3.88 -10.93 7.92
CA LEU A 241 3.68 -9.80 8.82
C LEU A 241 2.76 -8.80 8.12
N THR A 242 1.52 -8.68 8.57
CA THR A 242 0.49 -7.83 7.94
C THR A 242 -0.32 -7.06 9.01
N ASN A 243 -1.29 -6.24 8.61
CA ASN A 243 -2.34 -5.73 9.50
C ASN A 243 -1.84 -4.99 10.77
N GLY A 244 -0.76 -4.21 10.67
CA GLY A 244 -0.19 -3.46 11.79
C GLY A 244 0.71 -4.28 12.73
N ASN A 245 0.90 -5.58 12.47
CA ASN A 245 1.83 -6.39 13.25
C ASN A 245 3.27 -5.90 13.03
N THR A 246 4.06 -5.91 14.11
CA THR A 246 5.40 -5.31 14.14
C THR A 246 6.45 -6.27 14.71
N ILE A 247 7.63 -6.31 14.08
CA ILE A 247 8.84 -6.93 14.65
C ILE A 247 9.86 -5.83 14.96
N ASN A 248 10.26 -5.68 16.22
CA ASN A 248 11.31 -4.76 16.65
C ASN A 248 12.60 -5.54 16.92
N VAL A 249 13.66 -5.25 16.19
CA VAL A 249 14.98 -5.86 16.34
C VAL A 249 15.90 -4.84 17.03
N ASN A 250 16.06 -5.00 18.35
CA ASN A 250 16.93 -4.23 19.23
C ASN A 250 18.25 -4.97 19.56
N GLY A 251 18.45 -6.14 18.96
CA GLY A 251 19.64 -6.97 19.02
C GLY A 251 19.24 -8.41 18.74
N GLY A 252 19.80 -9.06 17.72
CA GLY A 252 19.36 -10.38 17.29
C GLY A 252 19.28 -10.54 15.78
N LEU A 253 18.64 -11.61 15.33
CA LEU A 253 18.49 -11.97 13.91
C LEU A 253 17.04 -12.35 13.57
N VAL A 254 16.52 -11.79 12.48
CA VAL A 254 15.30 -12.25 11.81
C VAL A 254 15.67 -12.98 10.52
N VAL A 255 15.09 -14.16 10.29
CA VAL A 255 15.37 -14.99 9.11
C VAL A 255 14.09 -15.28 8.31
N SER A 256 14.15 -14.98 7.00
CA SER A 256 13.13 -15.35 5.99
C SER A 256 11.72 -14.82 6.25
N GLN A 257 11.58 -13.56 6.63
CA GLN A 257 10.28 -12.97 6.95
C GLN A 257 9.64 -12.28 5.74
N THR A 258 8.36 -12.55 5.48
CA THR A 258 7.56 -11.76 4.52
C THR A 258 6.88 -10.60 5.23
N ILE A 259 7.00 -9.40 4.68
CA ILE A 259 6.44 -8.15 5.20
C ILE A 259 5.36 -7.69 4.22
N GLY A 260 4.12 -8.06 4.51
CA GLY A 260 2.96 -7.71 3.70
C GLY A 260 2.34 -6.36 4.09
N PHE A 261 1.24 -5.99 3.44
CA PHE A 261 0.53 -4.72 3.69
C PHE A 261 0.24 -4.47 5.17
N GLY A 262 0.65 -3.29 5.65
CA GLY A 262 0.51 -2.86 7.04
C GLY A 262 1.47 -3.52 8.04
N GLY A 263 2.26 -4.52 7.63
CA GLY A 263 3.30 -5.11 8.49
C GLY A 263 4.57 -4.27 8.53
N THR A 264 5.26 -4.27 9.68
CA THR A 264 6.49 -3.48 9.87
C THR A 264 7.61 -4.24 10.56
N ILE A 265 8.82 -4.25 10.00
CA ILE A 265 10.03 -4.66 10.72
C ILE A 265 10.89 -3.43 11.00
N ASN A 266 11.19 -3.16 12.27
CA ASN A 266 12.10 -2.11 12.71
C ASN A 266 13.43 -2.70 13.19
N VAL A 267 14.51 -2.47 12.45
CA VAL A 267 15.85 -2.93 12.83
C VAL A 267 16.65 -1.79 13.43
N TYR A 268 16.65 -1.67 14.75
CA TYR A 268 17.44 -0.66 15.46
C TYR A 268 18.86 -1.15 15.72
N LYS A 269 19.02 -2.42 16.11
CA LYS A 269 20.29 -3.11 16.33
C LYS A 269 20.12 -4.59 15.99
N GLY A 270 21.10 -5.23 15.36
CA GLY A 270 20.97 -6.62 14.87
C GLY A 270 20.80 -6.67 13.35
N ALA A 271 20.20 -7.75 12.84
CA ALA A 271 20.09 -7.98 11.40
C ALA A 271 18.81 -8.71 10.99
N VAL A 272 18.48 -8.57 9.71
CA VAL A 272 17.49 -9.38 8.97
C VAL A 272 18.23 -10.07 7.84
N SER A 273 18.31 -11.42 7.83
CA SER A 273 19.12 -12.11 6.82
C SER A 273 18.43 -12.26 5.47
N ALA A 274 17.11 -12.47 5.48
CA ALA A 274 16.27 -12.60 4.30
C ALA A 274 14.90 -11.99 4.61
N ALA A 275 14.55 -10.90 3.94
CA ALA A 275 13.20 -10.32 3.98
C ALA A 275 12.58 -10.34 2.59
N THR A 276 11.30 -10.67 2.50
CA THR A 276 10.47 -10.44 1.30
C THR A 276 9.54 -9.27 1.57
N LEU A 277 9.69 -8.18 0.82
CA LEU A 277 8.86 -6.99 0.95
C LEU A 277 7.70 -7.08 -0.04
N ASP A 278 6.48 -7.09 0.48
CA ASP A 278 5.24 -7.37 -0.24
C ASP A 278 4.14 -6.35 0.14
N GLY A 279 4.47 -5.06 0.01
CA GLY A 279 3.59 -3.94 0.38
C GLY A 279 3.75 -3.44 1.82
N GLY A 280 4.60 -4.08 2.63
CA GLY A 280 4.90 -3.69 4.01
C GLY A 280 6.03 -2.67 4.17
N THR A 281 6.50 -2.48 5.40
CA THR A 281 7.59 -1.54 5.74
C THR A 281 8.78 -2.23 6.42
N LEU A 282 10.00 -1.90 5.97
CA LEU A 282 11.26 -2.31 6.59
C LEU A 282 12.07 -1.07 6.98
N TYR A 283 12.30 -0.84 8.26
CA TYR A 283 13.19 0.20 8.78
C TYR A 283 14.56 -0.37 9.14
N LEU A 284 15.63 0.26 8.67
CA LEU A 284 17.03 -0.15 8.85
C LEU A 284 17.82 0.98 9.54
N GLY A 285 18.06 0.85 10.84
CA GLY A 285 18.71 1.87 11.64
C GLY A 285 20.23 1.93 11.51
N ALA A 286 20.91 0.82 11.22
CA ALA A 286 22.37 0.70 11.27
C ALA A 286 22.95 -0.10 10.08
N THR A 287 24.26 0.02 9.85
CA THR A 287 25.00 -0.75 8.83
C THR A 287 24.86 -2.26 9.05
N SER A 288 24.72 -3.04 7.97
CA SER A 288 24.52 -4.50 7.99
C SER A 288 23.18 -4.99 8.59
N ALA A 289 22.22 -4.09 8.81
CA ALA A 289 20.89 -4.41 9.34
C ALA A 289 20.05 -5.33 8.43
N SER A 290 20.38 -5.43 7.14
CA SER A 290 19.73 -6.34 6.19
C SER A 290 20.77 -7.06 5.35
N LEU A 291 20.83 -8.39 5.33
CA LEU A 291 21.76 -9.13 4.48
C LEU A 291 21.21 -9.31 3.06
N ASN A 292 19.94 -9.66 2.91
CA ASN A 292 19.25 -9.78 1.62
C ASN A 292 17.77 -9.35 1.76
N THR A 293 17.35 -8.36 0.98
CA THR A 293 15.93 -7.99 0.86
C THR A 293 15.48 -8.23 -0.58
N ILE A 294 14.42 -9.02 -0.74
CA ILE A 294 13.76 -9.28 -2.03
C ILE A 294 12.49 -8.43 -2.06
N THR A 295 12.33 -7.63 -3.10
CA THR A 295 11.09 -6.88 -3.34
C THR A 295 10.20 -7.65 -4.33
N THR A 296 8.89 -7.62 -4.10
CA THR A 296 7.88 -8.21 -5.00
C THR A 296 7.20 -7.14 -5.85
N SER A 297 6.30 -7.54 -6.76
CA SER A 297 5.51 -6.62 -7.58
C SER A 297 4.61 -5.67 -6.77
N ASN A 298 4.21 -6.07 -5.56
CA ASN A 298 3.44 -5.24 -4.64
C ASN A 298 4.29 -4.14 -3.96
N GLY A 299 5.62 -4.17 -4.13
CA GLY A 299 6.52 -3.14 -3.63
C GLY A 299 6.59 -3.09 -2.11
N GLY A 300 6.51 -1.88 -1.55
CA GLY A 300 6.61 -1.61 -0.11
C GLY A 300 7.59 -0.47 0.17
N THR A 301 7.87 -0.21 1.45
CA THR A 301 8.77 0.88 1.85
C THR A 301 9.98 0.36 2.60
N VAL A 302 11.18 0.81 2.22
CA VAL A 302 12.41 0.63 2.98
C VAL A 302 12.88 2.00 3.48
N ILE A 303 13.12 2.12 4.79
CA ILE A 303 13.56 3.36 5.42
C ILE A 303 14.96 3.15 6.00
N PHE A 304 15.93 3.92 5.52
CA PHE A 304 17.30 3.95 6.04
C PHE A 304 17.39 5.02 7.13
N GLY A 305 17.66 4.59 8.36
CA GLY A 305 17.74 5.44 9.54
C GLY A 305 19.08 6.16 9.67
N GLY A 306 19.15 7.15 10.56
CA GLY A 306 20.23 8.15 10.58
C GLY A 306 21.65 7.68 10.92
N THR A 307 21.85 6.40 11.23
CA THR A 307 23.19 5.80 11.39
C THR A 307 23.50 4.73 10.35
N PHE A 308 22.62 4.57 9.36
CA PHE A 308 22.82 3.64 8.27
C PHE A 308 23.94 4.12 7.35
N ASN A 309 24.95 3.28 7.14
CA ASN A 309 25.99 3.52 6.13
C ASN A 309 26.50 2.17 5.62
N ASP A 310 25.91 1.68 4.53
CA ASP A 310 26.23 0.37 3.98
C ASP A 310 26.90 0.50 2.61
N PRO A 311 28.13 -0.03 2.42
CA PRO A 311 28.86 0.11 1.15
C PRO A 311 28.37 -0.85 0.05
N ARG A 312 27.44 -1.76 0.34
CA ARG A 312 26.92 -2.72 -0.65
C ARG A 312 26.05 -2.03 -1.69
N VAL A 313 25.86 -2.72 -2.81
CA VAL A 313 24.96 -2.30 -3.89
C VAL A 313 23.50 -2.57 -3.50
N TRP A 314 22.64 -1.59 -3.73
CA TRP A 314 21.20 -1.69 -3.46
C TRP A 314 20.41 -1.61 -4.75
N GLY A 315 19.52 -2.58 -5.00
CA GLY A 315 18.56 -2.52 -6.10
C GLY A 315 17.20 -2.08 -5.59
N ALA A 316 16.70 -0.95 -6.06
CA ALA A 316 15.31 -0.55 -5.91
C ALA A 316 14.56 -0.98 -7.19
N ASN A 317 13.74 -2.03 -7.07
CA ASN A 317 13.02 -2.64 -8.19
C ASN A 317 11.53 -2.79 -7.85
N TYR A 318 10.69 -2.81 -8.89
CA TYR A 318 9.23 -2.80 -8.76
C TYR A 318 8.74 -1.54 -8.03
N ASN A 319 7.52 -1.54 -7.50
CA ASN A 319 6.90 -0.39 -6.82
C ASN A 319 7.47 -0.11 -5.41
N VAL A 320 8.76 -0.33 -5.19
CA VAL A 320 9.40 -0.10 -3.88
C VAL A 320 9.77 1.38 -3.70
N LYS A 321 9.58 1.88 -2.48
CA LYS A 321 9.98 3.22 -2.06
C LYS A 321 11.13 3.15 -1.05
N TYR A 322 12.26 3.74 -1.38
CA TYR A 322 13.40 3.90 -0.49
C TYR A 322 13.40 5.31 0.10
N ILE A 323 13.54 5.42 1.43
CA ILE A 323 13.61 6.69 2.14
C ILE A 323 14.93 6.76 2.90
N VAL A 324 15.80 7.70 2.52
CA VAL A 324 17.09 7.95 3.16
C VAL A 324 16.92 9.09 4.16
N SER A 325 16.92 8.76 5.45
CA SER A 325 16.69 9.73 6.54
C SER A 325 17.92 10.60 6.79
N SER A 326 17.74 11.67 7.57
CA SER A 326 18.85 12.51 8.03
C SER A 326 19.95 11.70 8.72
N GLY A 327 21.21 11.90 8.33
CA GLY A 327 22.38 11.17 8.83
C GLY A 327 22.66 9.84 8.11
N ALA A 328 21.68 9.29 7.38
CA ALA A 328 21.86 8.05 6.64
C ALA A 328 22.70 8.28 5.37
N ILE A 329 23.55 7.30 5.03
CA ILE A 329 24.33 7.24 3.80
C ILE A 329 23.89 6.00 3.03
N LEU A 330 23.20 6.21 1.91
CA LEU A 330 22.86 5.14 0.97
C LEU A 330 23.87 5.14 -0.17
N ASN A 331 24.61 4.03 -0.31
CA ASN A 331 25.63 3.87 -1.34
C ASN A 331 25.14 3.01 -2.50
N SER A 332 25.67 3.23 -3.69
CA SER A 332 25.60 2.32 -4.85
C SER A 332 24.21 1.75 -5.16
N THR A 333 23.25 2.63 -5.42
CA THR A 333 21.86 2.28 -5.68
C THR A 333 21.52 2.28 -7.16
N THR A 334 20.86 1.23 -7.63
CA THR A 334 20.18 1.18 -8.93
C THR A 334 18.68 1.32 -8.72
N VAL A 335 18.07 2.32 -9.34
CA VAL A 335 16.63 2.62 -9.28
C VAL A 335 16.01 2.27 -10.62
N SER A 336 15.18 1.23 -10.62
CA SER A 336 14.53 0.69 -11.82
C SER A 336 13.09 1.17 -11.97
N SER A 337 12.44 0.78 -13.07
CA SER A 337 11.05 1.13 -13.37
C SER A 337 10.08 0.85 -12.20
N GLY A 338 9.27 1.84 -11.86
CA GLY A 338 8.28 1.81 -10.77
C GLY A 338 8.86 2.08 -9.38
N ALA A 339 10.19 2.03 -9.23
CA ALA A 339 10.83 2.26 -7.94
C ALA A 339 11.10 3.75 -7.70
N SER A 340 11.10 4.15 -6.43
CA SER A 340 11.43 5.51 -6.03
C SER A 340 12.46 5.56 -4.91
N VAL A 341 13.33 6.57 -4.95
CA VAL A 341 14.24 6.92 -3.84
C VAL A 341 13.97 8.36 -3.43
N THR A 342 13.73 8.59 -2.15
CA THR A 342 13.66 9.93 -1.56
C THR A 342 14.77 10.10 -0.54
N VAL A 343 15.62 11.11 -0.74
CA VAL A 343 16.69 11.47 0.18
C VAL A 343 16.26 12.71 0.94
N MET A 344 16.09 12.58 2.25
CA MET A 344 15.63 13.65 3.13
C MET A 344 16.77 14.61 3.47
N SER A 345 16.43 15.80 3.97
CA SER A 345 17.41 16.76 4.49
C SER A 345 18.38 16.11 5.48
N GLY A 346 19.68 16.30 5.29
CA GLY A 346 20.75 15.69 6.08
C GLY A 346 21.11 14.26 5.71
N GLY A 347 20.36 13.61 4.81
CA GLY A 347 20.71 12.30 4.24
C GLY A 347 21.73 12.44 3.12
N THR A 348 22.50 11.38 2.86
CA THR A 348 23.51 11.33 1.79
C THR A 348 23.21 10.21 0.80
N TRP A 349 23.20 10.54 -0.49
CA TRP A 349 23.19 9.55 -1.57
C TRP A 349 24.55 9.52 -2.25
N SER A 350 25.24 8.40 -2.10
CA SER A 350 26.65 8.27 -2.43
C SER A 350 26.83 7.30 -3.60
N GLY A 351 27.34 7.82 -4.71
CA GLY A 351 27.50 7.08 -5.95
C GLY A 351 28.66 6.06 -5.92
N PRO A 352 28.75 5.19 -6.94
CA PRO A 352 28.04 5.28 -8.21
C PRO A 352 26.58 4.82 -8.13
N ASN A 353 25.63 5.70 -8.47
CA ASN A 353 24.21 5.38 -8.51
C ASN A 353 23.69 5.44 -9.95
N PHE A 354 22.60 4.71 -10.21
CA PHE A 354 21.96 4.60 -11.52
C PHE A 354 20.45 4.78 -11.39
N VAL A 355 19.90 5.76 -12.09
CA VAL A 355 18.46 5.93 -12.27
C VAL A 355 18.14 5.44 -13.68
N ASN A 356 17.53 4.27 -13.78
CA ASN A 356 17.16 3.67 -15.05
C ASN A 356 15.79 4.17 -15.51
N SER A 357 15.40 3.79 -16.74
CA SER A 357 14.08 4.11 -17.30
C SER A 357 12.93 3.75 -16.35
N GLY A 358 12.05 4.72 -16.07
CA GLY A 358 10.92 4.62 -15.14
C GLY A 358 11.29 4.68 -13.65
N GLY A 359 12.57 4.83 -13.30
CA GLY A 359 13.02 5.06 -11.94
C GLY A 359 12.91 6.53 -11.57
N ASN A 360 12.49 6.81 -10.33
CA ASN A 360 12.32 8.18 -9.84
C ASN A 360 13.17 8.45 -8.60
N VAL A 361 13.88 9.57 -8.58
CA VAL A 361 14.66 9.99 -7.42
C VAL A 361 14.33 11.42 -7.03
N VAL A 362 14.14 11.67 -5.73
CA VAL A 362 13.95 13.00 -5.16
C VAL A 362 15.02 13.26 -4.11
N ILE A 363 15.80 14.32 -4.30
CA ILE A 363 16.80 14.82 -3.38
C ILE A 363 16.25 16.08 -2.72
N SER A 364 15.90 15.96 -1.44
CA SER A 364 15.32 17.07 -0.68
C SER A 364 16.35 18.17 -0.44
N SER A 365 15.87 19.38 -0.15
CA SER A 365 16.73 20.47 0.30
C SER A 365 17.55 20.05 1.52
N GLY A 366 18.85 20.35 1.53
CA GLY A 366 19.76 19.96 2.61
C GLY A 366 20.24 18.51 2.57
N ALA A 367 19.83 17.71 1.59
CA ALA A 367 20.45 16.41 1.31
C ALA A 367 21.79 16.57 0.59
N VAL A 368 22.65 15.55 0.67
CA VAL A 368 24.00 15.56 0.10
C VAL A 368 24.11 14.51 -1.01
N LEU A 369 24.59 14.93 -2.18
CA LEU A 369 25.07 14.01 -3.21
C LEU A 369 26.59 13.91 -3.15
N SER A 370 27.10 12.69 -3.21
CA SER A 370 28.53 12.38 -3.31
C SER A 370 28.77 11.37 -4.42
N GLY A 371 29.93 11.39 -5.06
CA GLY A 371 30.22 10.50 -6.19
C GLY A 371 29.38 10.80 -7.43
N ILE A 372 29.26 9.81 -8.33
CA ILE A 372 28.58 9.95 -9.62
C ILE A 372 27.14 9.44 -9.54
N GLN A 373 26.20 10.27 -9.96
CA GLN A 373 24.78 9.98 -10.08
C GLN A 373 24.45 9.87 -11.57
N THR A 374 24.19 8.67 -12.07
CA THR A 374 23.90 8.46 -13.49
C THR A 374 22.39 8.43 -13.70
N VAL A 375 21.84 9.37 -14.47
CA VAL A 375 20.43 9.36 -14.87
C VAL A 375 20.37 8.88 -16.31
N SER A 376 19.75 7.73 -16.53
CA SER A 376 19.63 7.13 -17.86
C SER A 376 18.40 7.67 -18.60
N SER A 377 18.33 7.44 -19.91
CA SER A 377 17.12 7.72 -20.71
C SER A 377 15.84 7.16 -20.05
N GLY A 378 14.83 8.03 -19.91
CA GLY A 378 13.55 7.74 -19.25
C GLY A 378 13.60 7.67 -17.72
N GLY A 379 14.75 7.92 -17.09
CA GLY A 379 14.88 8.07 -15.64
C GLY A 379 14.70 9.53 -15.21
N THR A 380 14.14 9.75 -14.03
CA THR A 380 13.89 11.09 -13.49
C THR A 380 14.61 11.31 -12.16
N MET A 381 15.30 12.44 -12.05
CA MET A 381 15.92 12.90 -10.81
C MET A 381 15.48 14.34 -10.49
N VAL A 382 14.96 14.57 -9.29
CA VAL A 382 14.52 15.87 -8.79
C VAL A 382 15.46 16.36 -7.69
N LEU A 383 15.90 17.61 -7.77
CA LEU A 383 16.79 18.29 -6.84
C LEU A 383 16.10 19.51 -6.22
N ASN A 384 15.75 19.45 -4.94
CA ASN A 384 15.07 20.53 -4.24
C ASN A 384 16.07 21.48 -3.54
N GLY A 385 17.07 22.00 -4.25
CA GLY A 385 18.09 22.93 -3.74
C GLY A 385 19.54 22.48 -3.96
N THR A 386 20.48 23.02 -3.19
CA THR A 386 21.92 22.70 -3.33
C THR A 386 22.24 21.30 -2.82
N ALA A 387 22.87 20.47 -3.65
CA ALA A 387 23.04 19.04 -3.43
C ALA A 387 24.52 18.59 -3.41
N GLY A 388 25.37 19.20 -2.59
CA GLY A 388 26.76 18.75 -2.37
C GLY A 388 27.70 18.87 -3.60
N THR A 389 28.79 18.10 -3.61
CA THR A 389 29.89 18.17 -4.60
C THR A 389 29.90 17.02 -5.62
N GLY A 390 28.89 16.15 -5.62
CA GLY A 390 28.79 15.02 -6.56
C GLY A 390 28.60 15.44 -8.02
N VAL A 391 28.82 14.50 -8.94
CA VAL A 391 28.58 14.66 -10.39
C VAL A 391 27.22 14.07 -10.74
N ILE A 392 26.44 14.77 -11.55
CA ILE A 392 25.21 14.26 -12.16
C ILE A 392 25.50 13.99 -13.63
N SER A 393 25.60 12.72 -13.99
CA SER A 393 25.82 12.28 -15.37
C SER A 393 24.46 11.99 -16.00
N LEU A 394 24.00 12.83 -16.92
CA LEU A 394 22.87 12.51 -17.78
C LEU A 394 23.42 11.59 -18.87
N ALA A 395 23.01 10.33 -18.91
CA ALA A 395 23.61 9.29 -19.74
C ALA A 395 22.57 8.67 -20.68
N GLY A 396 22.82 8.76 -21.99
CA GLY A 396 21.87 8.35 -23.01
C GLY A 396 20.88 9.46 -23.34
N ASP A 397 20.13 9.28 -24.42
CA ASP A 397 19.26 10.32 -24.96
C ASP A 397 17.88 10.29 -24.27
N GLY A 398 17.56 11.30 -23.45
CA GLY A 398 16.23 11.44 -22.80
C GLY A 398 16.24 11.30 -21.27
N ALA A 399 17.34 11.63 -20.60
CA ALA A 399 17.37 11.74 -19.15
C ALA A 399 16.63 13.01 -18.67
N HIS A 400 15.92 12.94 -17.55
CA HIS A 400 15.19 14.08 -16.99
C HIS A 400 15.72 14.48 -15.62
N LEU A 401 16.30 15.68 -15.55
CA LEU A 401 16.77 16.31 -14.32
C LEU A 401 15.88 17.52 -14.01
N VAL A 402 15.25 17.52 -12.85
CA VAL A 402 14.45 18.64 -12.35
C VAL A 402 15.22 19.33 -11.23
N ILE A 403 15.38 20.63 -11.34
CA ILE A 403 15.92 21.51 -10.28
C ILE A 403 14.76 22.33 -9.75
N SER A 404 14.29 21.97 -8.57
CA SER A 404 13.22 22.66 -7.86
C SER A 404 13.82 23.68 -6.89
N GLY A 405 13.17 24.84 -6.81
CA GLY A 405 13.59 25.97 -5.99
C GLY A 405 14.52 26.94 -6.71
N THR A 406 14.93 27.98 -6.00
CA THR A 406 15.76 29.08 -6.51
C THR A 406 17.25 28.93 -6.16
N SER A 407 17.61 27.95 -5.34
CA SER A 407 19.00 27.65 -4.99
C SER A 407 19.58 26.63 -5.97
N MET A 408 20.43 27.09 -6.89
CA MET A 408 21.03 26.21 -7.90
C MET A 408 22.03 25.22 -7.28
N PRO A 409 22.10 23.97 -7.79
CA PRO A 409 23.10 23.00 -7.36
C PRO A 409 24.51 23.41 -7.81
N THR A 410 25.50 23.10 -6.98
CA THR A 410 26.93 23.28 -7.30
C THR A 410 27.53 22.09 -8.06
N ASN A 411 26.75 21.01 -8.19
CA ASN A 411 27.10 19.78 -8.85
C ASN A 411 27.47 20.00 -10.32
N VAL A 412 28.47 19.26 -10.81
CA VAL A 412 28.76 19.21 -12.25
C VAL A 412 27.70 18.35 -12.93
N ILE A 413 27.00 18.90 -13.91
CA ILE A 413 26.09 18.16 -14.78
C ILE A 413 26.85 17.81 -16.06
N SER A 414 27.15 16.53 -16.26
CA SER A 414 28.01 16.04 -17.35
C SER A 414 27.33 15.00 -18.22
N ASN A 415 27.98 14.63 -19.32
CA ASN A 415 27.53 13.62 -20.31
C ASN A 415 26.17 13.88 -20.97
N TRP A 416 25.58 15.03 -20.70
CA TRP A 416 24.30 15.44 -21.26
C TRP A 416 24.34 15.60 -22.78
N SER A 417 23.22 15.31 -23.44
CA SER A 417 22.99 15.52 -24.87
C SER A 417 21.84 16.50 -25.09
N PRO A 418 21.66 17.06 -26.30
CA PRO A 418 20.52 17.93 -26.63
C PRO A 418 19.13 17.31 -26.43
N SER A 419 19.04 15.99 -26.22
CA SER A 419 17.78 15.28 -25.97
C SER A 419 17.47 15.09 -24.48
N ASP A 420 18.41 15.44 -23.60
CA ASP A 420 18.17 15.46 -22.16
C ASP A 420 17.43 16.72 -21.73
N THR A 421 16.62 16.60 -20.69
CA THR A 421 15.87 17.73 -20.14
C THR A 421 16.45 18.12 -18.78
N ILE A 422 16.90 19.37 -18.68
CA ILE A 422 17.19 20.03 -17.40
C ILE A 422 16.10 21.07 -17.15
N GLU A 423 15.17 20.74 -16.26
CA GLU A 423 14.03 21.59 -15.92
C GLU A 423 14.34 22.46 -14.70
N LEU A 424 14.08 23.76 -14.80
CA LEU A 424 14.13 24.69 -13.65
C LEU A 424 12.72 24.97 -13.14
N ALA A 425 12.14 24.02 -12.40
CA ALA A 425 10.71 24.00 -12.05
C ALA A 425 10.22 25.25 -11.30
N SER A 426 11.11 25.97 -10.60
CA SER A 426 10.76 27.20 -9.86
C SER A 426 11.19 28.50 -10.54
N ILE A 427 11.72 28.44 -11.75
CA ILE A 427 12.14 29.62 -12.52
C ILE A 427 11.20 29.77 -13.73
N PRO A 428 10.21 30.68 -13.67
CA PRO A 428 9.29 30.87 -14.78
C PRO A 428 10.01 31.29 -16.06
N ARG A 429 9.65 30.69 -17.19
CA ARG A 429 10.25 31.02 -18.50
C ARG A 429 10.19 32.52 -18.82
N ASN A 430 9.05 33.16 -18.53
CA ASN A 430 8.82 34.58 -18.78
C ASN A 430 9.66 35.52 -17.90
N SER A 431 10.23 35.01 -16.79
CA SER A 431 11.15 35.77 -15.96
C SER A 431 12.54 35.89 -16.58
N VAL A 432 12.91 34.97 -17.49
CA VAL A 432 14.26 34.91 -18.09
C VAL A 432 14.42 35.99 -19.15
N THR A 433 15.30 36.96 -18.87
CA THR A 433 15.60 38.11 -19.74
C THR A 433 16.79 37.87 -20.64
N GLN A 434 17.78 37.11 -20.18
CA GLN A 434 19.00 36.77 -20.92
C GLN A 434 19.54 35.43 -20.43
N VAL A 435 20.15 34.66 -21.33
CA VAL A 435 20.92 33.48 -20.95
C VAL A 435 22.31 33.56 -21.57
N VAL A 436 23.33 33.27 -20.76
CA VAL A 436 24.74 33.30 -21.15
C VAL A 436 25.32 31.92 -20.93
N THR A 437 25.87 31.33 -21.99
CA THR A 437 26.60 30.08 -21.94
C THR A 437 28.10 30.30 -22.00
N THR A 438 28.84 29.54 -21.20
CA THR A 438 30.30 29.47 -21.20
C THR A 438 30.73 28.02 -21.45
N ALA A 439 32.04 27.77 -21.56
CA ALA A 439 32.56 26.41 -21.66
C ALA A 439 32.24 25.55 -20.42
N ASN A 440 32.02 26.18 -19.26
CA ASN A 440 31.87 25.52 -17.96
C ASN A 440 30.42 25.49 -17.45
N GLY A 441 29.48 26.17 -18.11
CA GLY A 441 28.11 26.26 -17.61
C GLY A 441 27.22 27.27 -18.28
N VAL A 442 26.00 27.36 -17.78
CA VAL A 442 24.93 28.24 -18.27
C VAL A 442 24.41 29.12 -17.14
N THR A 443 24.21 30.41 -17.44
CA THR A 443 23.70 31.41 -16.51
C THR A 443 22.42 32.01 -17.06
N PHE A 444 21.33 31.93 -16.29
CA PHE A 444 20.04 32.53 -16.56
C PHE A 444 19.92 33.83 -15.77
N TYR A 445 19.79 34.95 -16.48
CA TYR A 445 19.41 36.23 -15.91
C TYR A 445 17.90 36.36 -15.97
N THR A 446 17.30 36.67 -14.83
CA THR A 446 15.85 36.80 -14.72
C THR A 446 15.46 38.10 -14.05
N THR A 447 14.19 38.47 -14.11
CA THR A 447 13.64 39.57 -13.31
C THR A 447 13.72 39.32 -11.80
N GLY A 448 13.87 38.06 -11.36
CA GLY A 448 13.92 37.65 -9.96
C GLY A 448 15.32 37.32 -9.42
N GLY A 449 16.37 37.39 -10.25
CA GLY A 449 17.75 37.05 -9.87
C GLY A 449 18.55 36.36 -10.96
N THR A 450 19.77 35.95 -10.61
CA THR A 450 20.71 35.24 -11.50
C THR A 450 20.89 33.81 -11.03
N TYR A 451 20.74 32.85 -11.94
CA TYR A 451 20.86 31.42 -11.66
C TYR A 451 21.93 30.80 -12.54
N THR A 452 22.94 30.14 -11.96
CA THR A 452 24.04 29.53 -12.70
C THR A 452 24.07 28.03 -12.46
N LEU A 453 24.15 27.24 -13.53
CA LEU A 453 24.38 25.81 -13.50
C LEU A 453 25.78 25.47 -14.04
N ASN A 454 26.45 24.52 -13.40
CA ASN A 454 27.71 23.97 -13.85
C ASN A 454 27.46 22.84 -14.86
N VAL A 455 27.34 23.23 -16.12
CA VAL A 455 27.02 22.35 -17.27
C VAL A 455 28.13 22.51 -18.31
N PRO A 456 29.28 21.81 -18.15
CA PRO A 456 30.35 21.88 -19.13
C PRO A 456 29.86 21.51 -20.54
N GLY A 457 30.30 22.28 -21.54
CA GLY A 457 29.88 22.11 -22.93
C GLY A 457 28.58 22.80 -23.33
N ALA A 458 27.89 23.53 -22.43
CA ALA A 458 26.63 24.23 -22.72
C ALA A 458 26.70 25.19 -23.92
N ASN A 459 27.87 25.79 -24.17
CA ASN A 459 28.11 26.67 -25.31
C ASN A 459 28.27 25.94 -26.67
N THR A 460 28.44 24.62 -26.67
CA THR A 460 28.70 23.82 -27.88
C THR A 460 27.41 23.21 -28.43
N TYR A 461 26.50 22.79 -27.55
CA TYR A 461 25.28 22.07 -27.93
C TYR A 461 24.03 22.95 -28.02
N GLY A 462 24.08 24.22 -27.52
CA GLY A 462 22.92 25.12 -27.47
C GLY A 462 21.92 24.75 -26.35
N TYR A 463 20.97 25.63 -26.06
CA TYR A 463 19.86 25.39 -25.11
C TYR A 463 18.57 25.99 -25.66
N GLU A 464 17.44 25.34 -25.36
CA GLU A 464 16.10 25.88 -25.57
C GLU A 464 15.43 26.05 -24.20
N LEU A 465 14.87 27.23 -23.94
CA LEU A 465 14.14 27.49 -22.69
C LEU A 465 12.67 27.13 -22.88
N LYS A 466 12.21 26.07 -22.22
CA LYS A 466 10.80 25.64 -22.17
C LYS A 466 10.20 25.90 -20.78
N SER A 467 8.87 25.93 -20.67
CA SER A 467 8.13 25.99 -19.40
C SER A 467 7.42 24.66 -19.17
N GLY A 468 7.60 24.04 -18.00
CA GLY A 468 6.86 22.86 -17.54
C GLY A 468 5.54 23.21 -16.83
N ASN A 469 4.96 22.22 -16.17
CA ASN A 469 3.52 21.98 -16.17
C ASN A 469 2.71 22.60 -14.99
N ASN A 470 1.85 23.63 -15.06
CA ASN A 470 1.45 24.67 -16.02
C ASN A 470 1.27 24.30 -17.52
N GLY A 471 1.22 23.01 -17.92
CA GLY A 471 1.41 22.48 -19.28
C GLY A 471 2.45 21.32 -19.47
N ASP A 472 2.03 20.04 -19.39
CA ASP A 472 2.59 18.81 -20.01
C ASP A 472 1.48 17.73 -20.08
N LEU A 473 1.54 16.97 -21.18
CA LEU A 473 0.58 16.03 -21.75
C LEU A 473 1.34 14.72 -22.12
N ILE A 474 0.76 13.54 -21.88
CA ILE A 474 1.17 12.32 -22.58
C ILE A 474 0.05 11.96 -23.56
N TYR A 475 0.35 12.08 -24.86
CA TYR A 475 -0.58 11.82 -25.94
C TYR A 475 0.18 11.40 -27.19
N THR A 476 -0.32 10.36 -27.87
CA THR A 476 0.28 9.83 -29.09
C THR A 476 -0.83 9.49 -30.11
N THR A 477 -0.86 10.21 -31.24
CA THR A 477 -1.80 10.08 -32.38
C THR A 477 -1.27 9.14 -33.47
N CYS A 478 -1.55 7.84 -33.42
CA CYS A 478 -0.81 6.88 -34.26
C CYS A 478 -1.69 6.08 -35.22
N PHE A 479 -1.11 5.71 -36.37
CA PHE A 479 -1.63 4.67 -37.27
C PHE A 479 -1.13 3.30 -36.82
N ALA A 480 -1.99 2.28 -36.80
CA ALA A 480 -1.50 0.91 -36.61
C ALA A 480 -0.71 0.41 -37.84
N GLU A 481 0.22 -0.50 -37.63
CA GLU A 481 0.93 -1.21 -38.69
C GLU A 481 -0.04 -1.79 -39.74
N GLY A 482 0.31 -1.64 -41.02
CA GLY A 482 -0.46 -2.13 -42.15
C GLY A 482 -1.58 -1.21 -42.63
N THR A 483 -1.72 -0.02 -42.05
CA THR A 483 -2.58 1.06 -42.56
C THR A 483 -2.07 1.53 -43.92
N LEU A 484 -2.95 1.60 -44.93
CA LEU A 484 -2.62 2.12 -46.26
C LEU A 484 -2.77 3.65 -46.29
N ILE A 485 -1.71 4.32 -46.68
CA ILE A 485 -1.64 5.77 -46.91
C ILE A 485 -1.66 6.03 -48.42
N ARG A 486 -2.48 6.97 -48.86
CA ARG A 486 -2.56 7.34 -50.28
C ARG A 486 -1.32 8.11 -50.72
N THR A 487 -0.76 7.72 -51.86
CA THR A 487 0.39 8.35 -52.53
C THR A 487 0.05 8.64 -53.99
N PRO A 488 0.83 9.48 -54.70
CA PRO A 488 0.58 9.76 -56.12
C PRO A 488 0.61 8.52 -57.01
N GLU A 489 1.40 7.51 -56.63
CA GLU A 489 1.57 6.24 -57.37
C GLU A 489 0.60 5.14 -56.93
N GLY A 490 -0.34 5.41 -56.01
CA GLY A 490 -1.30 4.44 -55.50
C GLY A 490 -1.44 4.49 -53.97
N THR A 491 -1.41 3.33 -53.31
CA THR A 491 -1.45 3.25 -51.84
C THR A 491 -0.21 2.54 -51.33
N ALA A 492 0.40 3.07 -50.28
CA ALA A 492 1.56 2.48 -49.60
C ALA A 492 1.21 2.15 -48.15
N ARG A 493 1.72 1.05 -47.63
CA ARG A 493 1.64 0.73 -46.20
C ARG A 493 2.42 1.75 -45.39
N VAL A 494 1.89 2.16 -44.24
CA VAL A 494 2.50 3.18 -43.37
C VAL A 494 3.93 2.79 -42.96
N GLU A 495 4.17 1.51 -42.66
CA GLU A 495 5.49 0.96 -42.33
C GLU A 495 6.49 0.97 -43.50
N ALA A 496 6.02 1.13 -44.75
CA ALA A 496 6.85 1.19 -45.95
C ALA A 496 7.17 2.63 -46.39
N LEU A 497 6.56 3.64 -45.78
CA LEU A 497 6.86 5.05 -46.04
C LEU A 497 8.25 5.41 -45.52
N LYS A 498 8.92 6.31 -46.24
CA LYS A 498 10.23 6.84 -45.88
C LYS A 498 10.20 8.35 -46.02
N VAL A 499 11.09 9.03 -45.29
CA VAL A 499 11.32 10.47 -45.45
C VAL A 499 11.59 10.78 -46.92
N GLY A 500 10.89 11.79 -47.45
CA GLY A 500 10.93 12.19 -48.86
C GLY A 500 9.93 11.48 -49.78
N HIS A 501 9.24 10.43 -49.34
CA HIS A 501 8.10 9.89 -50.11
C HIS A 501 6.97 10.91 -50.17
N MET A 502 6.26 10.98 -51.29
CA MET A 502 5.09 11.85 -51.44
C MET A 502 3.84 11.14 -50.94
N VAL A 503 3.03 11.82 -50.12
CA VAL A 503 1.69 11.39 -49.76
C VAL A 503 0.68 12.39 -50.30
N THR A 504 -0.51 11.91 -50.67
CA THR A 504 -1.56 12.79 -51.19
C THR A 504 -2.26 13.50 -50.03
N THR A 505 -2.35 14.83 -50.08
CA THR A 505 -3.07 15.69 -49.12
C THR A 505 -4.16 16.52 -49.84
N PRO A 506 -5.18 17.06 -49.14
CA PRO A 506 -6.22 17.89 -49.77
C PRO A 506 -5.68 19.14 -50.47
N LYS A 507 -4.47 19.56 -50.12
CA LYS A 507 -3.79 20.72 -50.70
C LYS A 507 -2.77 20.33 -51.79
N GLY A 508 -2.74 19.06 -52.21
CA GLY A 508 -1.80 18.51 -53.17
C GLY A 508 -0.84 17.50 -52.54
N ASP A 509 -0.01 16.86 -53.35
CA ASP A 509 0.95 15.88 -52.85
C ASP A 509 2.05 16.56 -52.03
N MET A 510 2.41 15.98 -50.88
CA MET A 510 3.35 16.56 -49.91
C MET A 510 4.38 15.53 -49.46
N PRO A 511 5.66 15.90 -49.31
CA PRO A 511 6.68 14.96 -48.86
C PRO A 511 6.54 14.64 -47.37
N VAL A 512 6.77 13.37 -47.03
CA VAL A 512 6.97 12.91 -45.65
C VAL A 512 8.25 13.52 -45.13
N LYS A 513 8.13 14.36 -44.10
CA LYS A 513 9.24 15.01 -43.41
C LYS A 513 9.86 14.09 -42.37
N TRP A 514 9.04 13.30 -41.67
CA TRP A 514 9.49 12.40 -40.62
C TRP A 514 8.54 11.21 -40.43
N MET A 515 9.10 10.08 -39.99
CA MET A 515 8.37 8.87 -39.66
C MET A 515 8.75 8.44 -38.25
N GLY A 516 7.80 8.30 -37.35
CA GLY A 516 7.99 7.72 -36.01
C GLY A 516 7.36 6.35 -35.91
N HIS A 517 7.94 5.42 -35.15
CA HIS A 517 7.22 4.18 -34.77
C HIS A 517 7.51 3.71 -33.35
N ARG A 518 6.58 2.92 -32.78
CA ARG A 518 6.76 2.27 -31.47
C ARG A 518 5.92 1.00 -31.36
N ALA A 519 6.47 -0.04 -30.73
CA ALA A 519 5.75 -1.25 -30.36
C ALA A 519 5.13 -1.14 -28.96
N ILE A 520 3.86 -1.53 -28.82
CA ILE A 520 3.13 -1.55 -27.55
C ILE A 520 2.57 -2.94 -27.26
N THR A 521 2.61 -3.29 -25.98
CA THR A 521 1.77 -4.34 -25.38
C THR A 521 0.81 -3.67 -24.41
N VAL A 522 -0.50 -3.84 -24.61
CA VAL A 522 -1.55 -3.10 -23.89
C VAL A 522 -1.51 -3.38 -22.39
N SER A 523 -1.33 -4.66 -22.01
CA SER A 523 -1.29 -5.08 -20.61
C SER A 523 -0.08 -4.57 -19.82
N SER A 524 0.95 -4.06 -20.50
CA SER A 524 2.14 -3.49 -19.86
C SER A 524 2.08 -1.97 -19.72
N GLN A 525 1.00 -1.32 -20.18
CA GLN A 525 0.85 0.12 -20.07
C GLN A 525 0.28 0.54 -18.70
N PRO A 526 0.60 1.73 -18.18
CA PRO A 526 0.09 2.21 -16.89
C PRO A 526 -1.44 2.26 -16.80
N VAL A 527 -2.10 2.52 -17.92
CA VAL A 527 -3.56 2.59 -18.07
C VAL A 527 -3.96 1.74 -19.27
N PRO A 528 -4.05 0.39 -19.13
CA PRO A 528 -4.30 -0.51 -20.26
C PRO A 528 -5.55 -0.14 -21.06
N GLU A 529 -6.58 0.37 -20.41
CA GLU A 529 -7.84 0.72 -21.04
C GLU A 529 -7.78 1.88 -22.05
N GLU A 530 -6.79 2.76 -21.93
CA GLU A 530 -6.56 3.87 -22.86
C GLU A 530 -5.68 3.46 -24.06
N ASN A 531 -5.16 2.24 -24.06
CA ASN A 531 -4.20 1.75 -25.04
C ASN A 531 -4.78 0.69 -26.00
N TRP A 532 -6.08 0.37 -25.93
CA TRP A 532 -6.72 -0.36 -27.02
C TRP A 532 -6.94 0.55 -28.23
N LEU A 533 -6.70 0.02 -29.43
CA LEU A 533 -6.93 0.73 -30.69
C LEU A 533 -8.44 0.93 -30.93
N VAL A 534 -8.79 2.04 -31.58
CA VAL A 534 -10.10 2.24 -32.18
C VAL A 534 -10.09 1.61 -33.56
N ARG A 535 -10.98 0.64 -33.78
CA ARG A 535 -11.29 0.07 -35.10
C ARG A 535 -12.46 0.82 -35.70
N ILE A 536 -12.19 1.53 -36.78
CA ILE A 536 -13.19 2.15 -37.66
C ILE A 536 -13.40 1.17 -38.81
N ARG A 537 -14.55 0.47 -38.81
CA ARG A 537 -14.82 -0.58 -39.81
C ARG A 537 -14.92 -0.02 -41.23
N GLU A 538 -14.70 -0.87 -42.22
CA GLU A 538 -15.01 -0.53 -43.62
C GLU A 538 -16.39 0.11 -43.75
N ASN A 539 -16.49 1.15 -44.57
CA ASN A 539 -17.68 1.95 -44.79
C ASN A 539 -18.18 2.71 -43.54
N ALA A 540 -17.46 2.75 -42.40
CA ALA A 540 -17.98 3.29 -41.15
C ALA A 540 -18.36 4.78 -41.17
N LEU A 541 -17.70 5.60 -41.98
CA LEU A 541 -17.83 7.05 -42.01
C LEU A 541 -18.71 7.52 -43.17
N ALA A 542 -18.55 6.89 -44.34
CA ALA A 542 -19.36 7.09 -45.54
C ALA A 542 -19.27 5.84 -46.44
N ASP A 543 -20.02 5.80 -47.53
CA ASP A 543 -19.90 4.73 -48.53
C ASP A 543 -18.46 4.69 -49.07
N GLY A 544 -17.79 3.55 -48.89
CA GLY A 544 -16.38 3.34 -49.22
C GLY A 544 -15.37 4.01 -48.28
N VAL A 545 -15.79 4.53 -47.11
CA VAL A 545 -14.90 5.28 -46.19
C VAL A 545 -15.04 4.78 -44.75
N PRO A 546 -13.96 4.27 -44.13
CA PRO A 546 -12.72 3.87 -44.77
C PRO A 546 -12.97 2.70 -45.75
N SER A 547 -12.11 2.53 -46.76
CA SER A 547 -12.22 1.48 -47.79
C SER A 547 -11.83 0.09 -47.29
N ARG A 548 -11.30 0.01 -46.07
CA ARG A 548 -11.14 -1.19 -45.25
C ARG A 548 -11.10 -0.78 -43.78
N ASP A 549 -11.12 -1.74 -42.87
CA ASP A 549 -10.96 -1.47 -41.44
C ASP A 549 -9.68 -0.64 -41.16
N LEU A 550 -9.88 0.55 -40.62
CA LEU A 550 -8.84 1.48 -40.18
C LEU A 550 -8.63 1.33 -38.67
N LEU A 551 -7.39 1.11 -38.26
CA LEU A 551 -6.99 0.94 -36.87
C LEU A 551 -6.10 2.10 -36.45
N VAL A 552 -6.55 2.84 -35.45
CA VAL A 552 -5.86 4.03 -34.93
C VAL A 552 -5.89 4.07 -33.42
N THR A 553 -5.01 4.83 -32.79
CA THR A 553 -5.09 5.05 -31.33
C THR A 553 -6.35 5.83 -30.96
N GLN A 554 -6.78 5.74 -29.71
CA GLN A 554 -7.99 6.44 -29.20
C GLN A 554 -7.96 7.94 -29.44
N GLU A 555 -6.76 8.48 -29.43
CA GLU A 555 -6.44 9.89 -29.57
C GLU A 555 -6.12 10.28 -31.02
N HIS A 556 -6.03 9.35 -31.97
CA HIS A 556 -5.82 9.73 -33.36
C HIS A 556 -7.02 10.51 -33.90
N CYS A 557 -6.80 11.70 -34.47
CA CYS A 557 -7.90 12.52 -34.96
C CYS A 557 -8.32 12.16 -36.39
N MET A 558 -9.63 12.04 -36.56
CA MET A 558 -10.30 11.97 -37.85
C MET A 558 -10.73 13.38 -38.26
N VAL A 559 -10.78 13.65 -39.56
CA VAL A 559 -11.11 15.00 -40.06
C VAL A 559 -12.57 15.06 -40.50
N PHE A 560 -13.33 15.99 -39.91
CA PHE A 560 -14.70 16.30 -40.29
C PHE A 560 -14.85 17.80 -40.48
N GLU A 561 -15.42 18.22 -41.61
CA GLU A 561 -15.67 19.65 -41.90
C GLU A 561 -14.43 20.56 -41.70
N GLY A 562 -13.23 20.03 -41.98
CA GLY A 562 -11.96 20.74 -41.82
C GLY A 562 -11.47 20.85 -40.36
N LYS A 563 -12.05 20.09 -39.44
CA LYS A 563 -11.66 20.05 -38.02
C LYS A 563 -11.28 18.64 -37.57
N LEU A 564 -10.42 18.57 -36.57
CA LEU A 564 -9.97 17.34 -35.96
C LEU A 564 -10.94 16.87 -34.87
N VAL A 565 -11.27 15.58 -34.89
CA VAL A 565 -12.09 14.90 -33.87
C VAL A 565 -11.38 13.60 -33.45
N PRO A 566 -11.00 13.42 -32.17
CA PRO A 566 -10.37 12.19 -31.71
C PRO A 566 -11.25 10.95 -31.93
N ALA A 567 -10.65 9.86 -32.41
CA ALA A 567 -11.37 8.65 -32.79
C ALA A 567 -12.21 8.04 -31.65
N ARG A 568 -11.74 8.12 -30.39
CA ARG A 568 -12.50 7.63 -29.22
C ARG A 568 -13.87 8.30 -29.09
N MET A 569 -14.00 9.56 -29.50
CA MET A 569 -15.23 10.32 -29.37
C MET A 569 -16.32 9.87 -30.36
N LEU A 570 -15.94 9.02 -31.31
CA LEU A 570 -16.80 8.47 -32.35
C LEU A 570 -17.19 7.00 -32.08
N VAL A 571 -16.70 6.40 -31.00
CA VAL A 571 -16.91 4.97 -30.67
C VAL A 571 -18.38 4.70 -30.37
N ASN A 572 -19.07 4.03 -31.28
CA ASN A 572 -20.49 3.68 -31.15
C ASN A 572 -20.75 2.21 -30.80
N GLY A 573 -19.68 1.42 -30.64
CA GLY A 573 -19.75 0.00 -30.28
C GLY A 573 -20.17 -0.93 -31.43
N SER A 574 -20.46 -0.41 -32.63
CA SER A 574 -20.87 -1.18 -33.80
C SER A 574 -19.94 -0.96 -34.99
N SER A 575 -20.01 0.20 -35.65
CA SER A 575 -19.14 0.53 -36.79
C SER A 575 -17.80 1.11 -36.36
N ILE A 576 -17.72 1.69 -35.16
CA ILE A 576 -16.50 2.19 -34.55
C ILE A 576 -16.44 1.65 -33.12
N LEU A 577 -15.41 0.85 -32.81
CA LEU A 577 -15.27 0.18 -31.52
C LEU A 577 -13.84 0.19 -31.00
N LEU A 578 -13.67 0.07 -29.69
CA LEU A 578 -12.38 -0.26 -29.08
C LEU A 578 -12.09 -1.74 -29.31
N ASP A 579 -11.00 -2.05 -30.00
CA ASP A 579 -10.62 -3.42 -30.34
C ASP A 579 -9.80 -4.06 -29.22
N ARG A 580 -10.52 -4.78 -28.34
CA ARG A 580 -9.93 -5.49 -27.19
C ARG A 580 -9.26 -6.81 -27.57
N THR A 581 -9.36 -7.24 -28.83
CA THR A 581 -8.73 -8.48 -29.30
C THR A 581 -7.24 -8.27 -29.61
N LEU A 582 -6.82 -7.03 -29.88
CA LEU A 582 -5.44 -6.65 -30.17
C LEU A 582 -4.73 -6.20 -28.89
N ASN A 583 -3.94 -7.09 -28.31
CA ASN A 583 -3.19 -6.83 -27.08
C ASN A 583 -1.72 -6.42 -27.32
N SER A 584 -1.24 -6.49 -28.56
CA SER A 584 0.06 -5.96 -28.97
C SER A 584 0.00 -5.49 -30.41
N TYR A 585 0.62 -4.35 -30.70
CA TYR A 585 0.68 -3.74 -32.01
C TYR A 585 1.87 -2.79 -32.13
N THR A 586 2.34 -2.57 -33.35
CA THR A 586 3.25 -1.48 -33.69
C THR A 586 2.43 -0.35 -34.29
N TYR A 587 2.77 0.89 -33.96
CA TYR A 587 2.14 2.05 -34.56
C TYR A 587 3.16 3.01 -35.17
N TYR A 588 2.69 3.84 -36.09
CA TYR A 588 3.48 4.76 -36.89
C TYR A 588 2.89 6.18 -36.85
N HIS A 589 3.78 7.17 -36.95
CA HIS A 589 3.48 8.58 -37.16
C HIS A 589 4.06 9.04 -38.48
N VAL A 590 3.28 9.84 -39.22
CA VAL A 590 3.69 10.41 -40.50
C VAL A 590 3.65 11.93 -40.37
N GLU A 591 4.82 12.57 -40.28
CA GLU A 591 4.92 14.03 -40.35
C GLU A 591 5.11 14.47 -41.78
N LEU A 592 4.41 15.52 -42.18
CA LEU A 592 4.54 16.13 -43.51
C LEU A 592 5.28 17.47 -43.41
N GLU A 593 5.61 18.06 -44.57
CA GLU A 593 6.25 19.38 -44.63
C GLU A 593 5.43 20.48 -43.92
N SER A 594 4.11 20.36 -43.93
CA SER A 594 3.19 21.18 -43.12
C SER A 594 2.09 20.30 -42.51
N HIS A 595 1.60 20.68 -41.33
CA HIS A 595 0.52 19.94 -40.68
C HIS A 595 -0.79 20.03 -41.49
N GLU A 596 -1.20 18.88 -42.00
CA GLU A 596 -2.31 18.74 -42.93
C GLU A 596 -3.01 17.38 -42.78
N ALA A 597 -4.21 17.24 -43.32
CA ALA A 597 -4.86 15.94 -43.41
C ALA A 597 -4.20 15.05 -44.48
N LEU A 598 -4.23 13.74 -44.28
CA LEU A 598 -3.85 12.74 -45.27
C LEU A 598 -4.93 11.66 -45.38
N TRP A 599 -4.91 10.85 -46.45
CA TRP A 599 -5.84 9.73 -46.60
C TRP A 599 -5.21 8.45 -46.07
N ALA A 600 -5.82 7.91 -45.02
CA ALA A 600 -5.54 6.60 -44.46
C ALA A 600 -6.76 5.69 -44.68
N GLU A 601 -6.58 4.59 -45.42
CA GLU A 601 -7.68 3.71 -45.85
C GLU A 601 -8.84 4.50 -46.47
N ASP A 602 -8.50 5.52 -47.28
CA ASP A 602 -9.42 6.46 -47.91
C ASP A 602 -10.26 7.36 -46.97
N ALA A 603 -10.02 7.30 -45.65
CA ALA A 603 -10.54 8.25 -44.68
C ALA A 603 -9.55 9.40 -44.44
N LEU A 604 -10.06 10.62 -44.27
CA LEU A 604 -9.23 11.77 -43.90
C LEU A 604 -8.86 11.72 -42.43
N THR A 605 -7.56 11.75 -42.16
CA THR A 605 -6.97 11.68 -40.82
C THR A 605 -5.89 12.74 -40.64
N GLU A 606 -5.59 13.05 -39.39
CA GLU A 606 -4.51 13.96 -39.01
C GLU A 606 -3.14 13.40 -39.43
N SER A 607 -2.28 14.21 -40.04
CA SER A 607 -0.84 13.94 -40.09
C SER A 607 -0.19 14.35 -38.77
N TYR A 608 0.96 13.80 -38.43
CA TYR A 608 1.61 14.16 -37.17
C TYR A 608 1.95 15.65 -37.13
N LEU A 609 1.42 16.34 -36.11
CA LEU A 609 1.88 17.65 -35.70
C LEU A 609 2.98 17.47 -34.64
N ASP A 610 4.18 17.93 -34.94
CA ASP A 610 5.27 17.95 -33.97
C ASP A 610 5.00 19.01 -32.90
N THR A 611 4.36 18.58 -31.82
CA THR A 611 4.17 19.37 -30.59
C THR A 611 5.27 19.09 -29.56
N GLY A 612 6.39 18.49 -29.96
CA GLY A 612 7.54 18.21 -29.09
C GLY A 612 7.57 16.83 -28.43
N ASN A 613 6.86 15.83 -28.96
CA ASN A 613 6.76 14.46 -28.43
C ASN A 613 7.47 13.38 -29.29
N ARG A 614 8.41 13.77 -30.17
CA ARG A 614 9.17 12.84 -31.04
C ARG A 614 10.11 11.89 -30.27
N ASP A 615 10.37 12.17 -29.00
CA ASP A 615 11.17 11.36 -28.07
C ASP A 615 10.49 10.02 -27.71
N GLN A 616 9.17 9.92 -27.90
CA GLN A 616 8.39 8.72 -27.59
C GLN A 616 8.50 7.58 -28.63
N PHE A 617 9.30 7.76 -29.69
CA PHE A 617 9.42 6.85 -30.83
C PHE A 617 10.80 6.18 -30.92
N GLU A 618 10.82 4.91 -31.36
CA GLU A 618 11.99 4.03 -31.35
C GLU A 618 13.11 4.44 -32.33
N ASN A 619 12.83 5.30 -33.31
CA ASN A 619 13.71 5.60 -34.44
C ASN A 619 14.16 7.08 -34.55
N ASN A 620 14.24 7.80 -33.43
CA ASN A 620 14.59 9.22 -33.47
C ASN A 620 16.08 9.48 -33.82
N THR A 621 16.32 10.43 -34.73
CA THR A 621 17.60 11.12 -34.97
C THR A 621 17.24 12.60 -35.12
N VAL A 622 17.72 13.45 -34.22
CA VAL A 622 17.15 14.80 -34.05
C VAL A 622 17.52 15.72 -35.23
N THR A 623 16.54 16.27 -35.94
CA THR A 623 16.72 17.39 -36.86
C THR A 623 15.51 18.35 -36.82
N ALA A 624 15.78 19.55 -36.28
CA ALA A 624 15.19 20.88 -36.56
C ALA A 624 13.76 21.33 -36.14
N LEU A 625 13.79 22.46 -35.39
CA LEU A 625 13.07 23.76 -35.51
C LEU A 625 11.56 23.91 -35.14
N PHE A 626 11.35 24.65 -34.03
CA PHE A 626 10.23 25.53 -33.63
C PHE A 626 8.76 25.12 -33.85
N GLY A 627 7.96 25.21 -32.77
CA GLY A 627 6.54 25.58 -32.84
C GLY A 627 5.70 25.05 -31.68
N GLY A 628 5.50 25.83 -30.62
CA GLY A 628 4.55 25.49 -29.56
C GLY A 628 3.09 25.77 -29.95
N ALA A 629 2.17 24.95 -29.46
CA ALA A 629 0.85 25.32 -28.90
C ALA A 629 0.04 24.05 -28.58
N GLY A 630 -0.61 24.05 -27.41
CA GLY A 630 -1.87 23.37 -27.08
C GLY A 630 -2.01 21.84 -27.20
N HIS A 631 -2.68 21.26 -26.21
CA HIS A 631 -3.27 19.92 -26.32
C HIS A 631 -4.13 19.84 -27.57
N GLY A 632 -3.71 19.03 -28.54
CA GLY A 632 -4.29 19.03 -29.87
C GLY A 632 -4.66 20.44 -30.33
N ALA A 633 -3.73 21.40 -30.27
CA ALA A 633 -3.92 22.56 -31.10
C ALA A 633 -3.76 22.05 -32.51
N GLY A 634 -4.87 21.64 -33.12
CA GLY A 634 -4.93 21.61 -34.55
C GLY A 634 -4.34 22.93 -35.07
N SER A 635 -3.60 22.89 -36.16
CA SER A 635 -2.96 24.09 -36.68
C SER A 635 -4.03 25.12 -37.08
N ASP A 636 -3.63 26.37 -37.32
CA ASP A 636 -4.53 27.37 -37.94
C ASP A 636 -5.19 26.84 -39.23
N SER A 637 -4.54 25.88 -39.91
CA SER A 637 -5.02 25.19 -41.09
C SER A 637 -5.93 23.97 -40.84
N LEU A 638 -5.92 23.38 -39.64
CA LEU A 638 -6.64 22.14 -39.31
C LEU A 638 -6.93 22.06 -37.79
N PRO A 639 -7.87 22.87 -37.24
CA PRO A 639 -8.10 23.02 -35.80
C PRO A 639 -8.79 21.81 -35.14
N LEU A 640 -8.52 21.56 -33.86
CA LEU A 640 -9.25 20.59 -33.03
C LEU A 640 -10.56 21.16 -32.50
N ASP A 641 -11.62 20.35 -32.53
CA ASP A 641 -12.91 20.70 -31.94
C ASP A 641 -13.51 19.49 -31.23
N THR A 642 -13.30 19.41 -29.91
CA THR A 642 -13.90 18.40 -29.03
C THR A 642 -15.22 18.87 -28.41
N SER A 643 -15.78 19.99 -28.87
CA SER A 643 -17.02 20.52 -28.31
C SER A 643 -18.18 19.57 -28.60
N ARG A 644 -19.02 19.33 -27.59
CA ARG A 644 -20.21 18.47 -27.74
C ARG A 644 -21.12 18.93 -28.89
N ALA A 645 -21.24 20.24 -29.11
CA ALA A 645 -22.07 20.80 -30.16
C ALA A 645 -21.59 20.40 -31.57
N PHE A 646 -20.29 20.20 -31.74
CA PHE A 646 -19.68 19.77 -32.99
C PHE A 646 -19.63 18.24 -33.13
N VAL A 647 -19.19 17.53 -32.08
CA VAL A 647 -18.95 16.08 -32.17
C VAL A 647 -20.22 15.24 -32.06
N ALA A 648 -21.21 15.65 -31.26
CA ALA A 648 -22.42 14.84 -31.05
C ALA A 648 -23.24 14.62 -32.35
N PRO A 649 -23.44 15.62 -33.24
CA PRO A 649 -24.08 15.40 -34.54
C PRO A 649 -23.32 14.42 -35.44
N ILE A 650 -21.99 14.48 -35.46
CA ILE A 650 -21.13 13.58 -36.25
C ILE A 650 -21.30 12.14 -35.73
N TYR A 651 -21.17 11.96 -34.42
CA TYR A 651 -21.42 10.68 -33.76
C TYR A 651 -22.80 10.12 -34.12
N ALA A 652 -23.85 10.94 -34.02
CA ALA A 652 -25.22 10.52 -34.28
C ALA A 652 -25.43 10.09 -35.74
N ALA A 653 -24.83 10.80 -36.71
CA ALA A 653 -24.88 10.42 -38.12
C ALA A 653 -24.21 9.06 -38.38
N ILE A 654 -23.02 8.84 -37.79
CA ILE A 654 -22.29 7.58 -37.91
C ILE A 654 -23.06 6.43 -37.24
N ALA A 655 -23.61 6.66 -36.04
CA ALA A 655 -24.40 5.68 -35.30
C ALA A 655 -25.69 5.29 -36.05
N ALA A 656 -26.41 6.27 -36.61
CA ALA A 656 -27.61 6.04 -37.41
C ALA A 656 -27.30 5.20 -38.66
N ARG A 657 -26.19 5.50 -39.35
CA ARG A 657 -25.72 4.73 -40.51
C ARG A 657 -25.38 3.28 -40.15
N ALA A 658 -24.85 3.06 -38.95
CA ALA A 658 -24.55 1.72 -38.42
C ALA A 658 -25.76 0.97 -37.87
N GLY A 659 -26.97 1.55 -37.93
CA GLY A 659 -28.18 0.97 -37.35
C GLY A 659 -28.15 0.87 -35.82
N VAL A 660 -27.31 1.66 -35.16
CA VAL A 660 -27.21 1.68 -33.70
C VAL A 660 -28.39 2.47 -33.15
N SER A 661 -29.30 1.77 -32.49
CA SER A 661 -30.34 2.39 -31.65
C SER A 661 -29.70 2.94 -30.38
N ASP A 662 -30.10 4.14 -29.98
CA ASP A 662 -29.68 4.77 -28.74
C ASP A 662 -30.04 3.83 -27.57
N THR A 663 -29.03 3.14 -27.01
CA THR A 663 -29.25 2.21 -25.92
C THR A 663 -29.40 3.05 -24.66
N GLN A 664 -30.62 3.21 -24.15
CA GLN A 664 -30.85 3.99 -22.93
C GLN A 664 -30.08 3.37 -21.76
N LEU A 665 -28.97 4.01 -21.40
CA LEU A 665 -28.27 3.74 -20.15
C LEU A 665 -29.26 3.94 -19.00
N GLN A 666 -29.33 2.98 -18.09
CA GLN A 666 -30.08 3.17 -16.86
C GLN A 666 -29.26 4.09 -15.96
N LEU A 667 -29.66 5.35 -15.89
CA LEU A 667 -29.00 6.36 -15.07
C LEU A 667 -29.75 6.56 -13.74
N THR A 668 -29.03 7.04 -12.73
CA THR A 668 -29.57 7.48 -11.44
C THR A 668 -28.95 8.80 -11.05
N GLU A 669 -29.74 9.68 -10.45
CA GLU A 669 -29.27 10.94 -9.83
C GLU A 669 -28.86 10.74 -8.37
N ASP A 670 -29.12 9.56 -7.80
CA ASP A 670 -28.70 9.23 -6.45
C ASP A 670 -27.19 8.97 -6.41
N ALA A 671 -26.45 9.83 -5.72
CA ALA A 671 -25.02 9.70 -5.50
C ALA A 671 -24.64 8.64 -4.45
N ASP A 672 -25.58 8.04 -3.71
CA ASP A 672 -25.32 7.20 -2.52
C ASP A 672 -24.30 7.82 -1.56
N MET A 673 -24.44 9.13 -1.29
CA MET A 673 -23.51 9.85 -0.44
C MET A 673 -23.51 9.30 0.99
N HIS A 674 -22.32 8.91 1.46
CA HIS A 674 -22.10 8.50 2.85
C HIS A 674 -20.68 8.82 3.29
N LEU A 675 -20.44 8.80 4.61
CA LEU A 675 -19.09 8.93 5.14
C LEU A 675 -18.57 7.58 5.62
N MET A 676 -17.26 7.36 5.50
CA MET A 676 -16.55 6.24 6.09
C MET A 676 -15.51 6.76 7.07
N THR A 677 -15.49 6.19 8.28
CA THR A 677 -14.42 6.47 9.26
C THR A 677 -13.18 5.62 8.96
N ASP A 678 -12.04 5.95 9.57
CA ASP A 678 -10.82 5.13 9.46
C ASP A 678 -10.96 3.70 9.99
N LEU A 679 -11.95 3.48 10.85
CA LEU A 679 -12.30 2.16 11.38
C LEU A 679 -13.26 1.39 10.45
N GLY A 680 -13.55 1.92 9.26
CA GLY A 680 -14.45 1.32 8.28
C GLY A 680 -15.94 1.46 8.62
N GLN A 681 -16.32 2.33 9.56
CA GLN A 681 -17.73 2.52 9.92
C GLN A 681 -18.42 3.46 8.93
N ARG A 682 -19.56 3.01 8.36
CA ARG A 682 -20.42 3.81 7.47
C ARG A 682 -21.35 4.72 8.27
N ILE A 683 -21.32 6.02 7.97
CA ILE A 683 -22.21 7.06 8.51
C ILE A 683 -23.14 7.52 7.39
N ARG A 684 -24.45 7.38 7.60
CA ARG A 684 -25.47 7.81 6.63
C ARG A 684 -25.84 9.29 6.82
N PRO A 685 -26.33 9.97 5.78
CA PRO A 685 -26.87 11.33 5.91
C PRO A 685 -27.95 11.39 6.99
N LEU A 686 -27.84 12.37 7.89
CA LEU A 686 -28.87 12.75 8.85
C LEU A 686 -30.01 13.52 8.16
N ARG A 687 -29.65 14.40 7.23
CA ARG A 687 -30.59 15.27 6.51
C ARG A 687 -30.03 15.62 5.13
N GLN A 688 -30.89 15.68 4.13
CA GLN A 688 -30.59 16.20 2.79
C GLN A 688 -31.71 17.16 2.39
N ALA A 689 -31.39 18.45 2.23
CA ALA A 689 -32.34 19.48 1.84
C ALA A 689 -31.59 20.70 1.25
N GLU A 690 -32.19 21.40 0.29
CA GLU A 690 -31.69 22.67 -0.24
C GLU A 690 -30.22 22.63 -0.72
N GLY A 691 -29.81 21.53 -1.38
CA GLY A 691 -28.43 21.35 -1.86
C GLY A 691 -27.40 21.10 -0.76
N ARG A 692 -27.83 20.84 0.48
CA ARG A 692 -26.93 20.47 1.59
C ARG A 692 -27.20 19.06 2.12
N VAL A 693 -26.13 18.34 2.43
CA VAL A 693 -26.15 17.02 3.07
C VAL A 693 -25.46 17.12 4.42
N MET A 694 -26.17 16.70 5.47
CA MET A 694 -25.68 16.78 6.85
C MET A 694 -25.44 15.40 7.42
N PHE A 695 -24.36 15.23 8.18
CA PHE A 695 -23.96 13.98 8.83
C PHE A 695 -23.71 14.21 10.31
N MET A 696 -24.11 13.25 11.15
CA MET A 696 -23.74 13.24 12.57
C MET A 696 -22.41 12.51 12.72
N ILE A 697 -21.38 13.22 13.19
CA ILE A 697 -20.04 12.70 13.41
C ILE A 697 -19.90 12.30 14.89
N PRO A 698 -19.56 11.03 15.19
CA PRO A 698 -19.29 10.59 16.56
C PRO A 698 -18.10 11.33 17.18
N ALA A 699 -18.10 11.43 18.51
CA ALA A 699 -16.94 11.92 19.26
C ALA A 699 -15.70 11.04 18.97
N GLY A 700 -14.53 11.65 18.86
CA GLY A 700 -13.25 10.99 18.61
C GLY A 700 -12.87 10.86 17.13
N VAL A 701 -13.72 11.27 16.19
CA VAL A 701 -13.44 11.16 14.75
C VAL A 701 -12.79 12.44 14.23
N SER A 702 -11.53 12.36 13.81
CA SER A 702 -10.74 13.51 13.30
C SER A 702 -10.69 13.61 11.78
N LYS A 703 -11.00 12.53 11.07
CA LYS A 703 -11.07 12.47 9.60
C LYS A 703 -12.09 11.44 9.14
N VAL A 704 -12.66 11.68 7.96
CA VAL A 704 -13.62 10.79 7.29
C VAL A 704 -13.38 10.80 5.78
N ARG A 705 -13.77 9.73 5.10
CA ARG A 705 -13.88 9.69 3.63
C ARG A 705 -15.32 9.96 3.22
N LEU A 706 -15.54 10.92 2.33
CA LEU A 706 -16.80 11.14 1.64
C LEU A 706 -16.87 10.20 0.44
N MET A 707 -17.78 9.23 0.53
CA MET A 707 -18.04 8.24 -0.50
C MET A 707 -19.24 8.67 -1.34
N SER A 708 -19.15 8.48 -2.65
CA SER A 708 -20.26 8.64 -3.59
C SER A 708 -20.08 7.72 -4.80
N ARG A 709 -21.17 7.47 -5.54
CA ARG A 709 -21.08 6.97 -6.91
C ARG A 709 -20.27 7.97 -7.73
N ALA A 710 -19.45 7.47 -8.64
CA ALA A 710 -18.65 8.29 -9.53
C ALA A 710 -18.54 7.64 -10.90
N ASN A 711 -18.69 8.42 -11.96
CA ASN A 711 -18.59 7.99 -13.34
C ASN A 711 -17.90 9.06 -14.18
N ARG A 712 -17.38 8.68 -15.35
CA ARG A 712 -16.85 9.64 -16.32
C ARG A 712 -18.00 10.24 -17.13
N PRO A 713 -18.03 11.55 -17.38
CA PRO A 713 -19.01 12.16 -18.29
C PRO A 713 -19.08 11.47 -19.66
N SER A 714 -17.93 11.03 -20.18
CA SER A 714 -17.83 10.23 -21.41
C SER A 714 -18.63 8.91 -21.38
N ASP A 715 -18.85 8.34 -20.19
CA ASP A 715 -19.49 7.04 -20.04
C ASP A 715 -21.01 7.18 -19.80
N VAL A 716 -21.47 8.32 -19.27
CA VAL A 716 -22.88 8.54 -18.89
C VAL A 716 -23.64 9.47 -19.82
N ILE A 717 -22.96 10.44 -20.45
CA ILE A 717 -23.54 11.32 -21.48
C ILE A 717 -23.32 10.71 -22.87
N GLY A 718 -22.12 10.17 -23.09
CA GLY A 718 -21.72 9.53 -24.33
C GLY A 718 -20.27 9.86 -24.72
N PRO A 719 -19.69 9.06 -25.62
CA PRO A 719 -18.27 9.15 -26.01
C PRO A 719 -17.91 10.49 -26.66
N PHE A 720 -18.88 11.20 -27.23
CA PHE A 720 -18.74 12.55 -27.80
C PHE A 720 -18.52 13.66 -26.74
N VAL A 721 -18.28 13.30 -25.47
CA VAL A 721 -17.86 14.20 -24.39
C VAL A 721 -16.41 13.93 -24.02
N ASP A 722 -15.59 14.99 -24.02
CA ASP A 722 -14.14 14.92 -23.82
C ASP A 722 -13.73 14.69 -22.35
N ASP A 723 -14.55 15.09 -21.38
CA ASP A 723 -14.21 14.95 -19.95
C ASP A 723 -14.20 13.47 -19.51
N ARG A 724 -12.99 12.95 -19.29
CA ARG A 724 -12.70 11.56 -18.87
C ARG A 724 -12.46 11.44 -17.35
N ARG A 725 -12.64 12.50 -16.58
CA ARG A 725 -12.44 12.44 -15.12
C ARG A 725 -13.54 11.60 -14.48
N THR A 726 -13.19 10.74 -13.54
CA THR A 726 -14.18 10.03 -12.73
C THR A 726 -14.77 11.00 -11.71
N LEU A 727 -15.96 11.55 -11.97
CA LEU A 727 -16.58 12.60 -11.16
C LEU A 727 -17.60 12.00 -10.19
N GLY A 728 -17.39 12.21 -8.89
CA GLY A 728 -18.32 11.86 -7.82
C GLY A 728 -19.36 12.96 -7.63
N VAL A 729 -19.15 13.82 -6.63
CA VAL A 729 -19.96 15.00 -6.34
C VAL A 729 -19.11 16.27 -6.36
N LEU A 730 -19.70 17.37 -6.85
CA LEU A 730 -19.11 18.70 -6.83
C LEU A 730 -19.47 19.38 -5.50
N ILE A 731 -18.47 19.58 -4.65
CA ILE A 731 -18.66 20.11 -3.31
C ILE A 731 -18.23 21.57 -3.25
N GLY A 732 -19.08 22.41 -2.68
CA GLY A 732 -18.79 23.80 -2.31
C GLY A 732 -18.56 23.92 -0.81
N ASP A 733 -19.28 24.81 -0.12
CA ASP A 733 -19.10 25.05 1.31
C ASP A 733 -19.16 23.78 2.18
N ILE A 734 -18.16 23.61 3.03
CA ILE A 734 -18.12 22.59 4.08
C ILE A 734 -18.07 23.28 5.44
N SER A 735 -18.95 22.89 6.36
CA SER A 735 -18.95 23.40 7.74
C SER A 735 -19.15 22.30 8.76
N LEU A 736 -18.39 22.35 9.86
CA LEU A 736 -18.50 21.47 11.01
C LEU A 736 -19.10 22.23 12.19
N GLN A 737 -20.23 21.75 12.72
CA GLN A 737 -20.98 22.37 13.81
C GLN A 737 -20.85 21.52 15.08
N THR A 738 -20.34 22.10 16.16
CA THR A 738 -20.34 21.52 17.51
C THR A 738 -21.43 22.17 18.36
N ALA A 739 -21.57 21.78 19.63
CA ALA A 739 -22.51 22.42 20.55
C ALA A 739 -22.25 23.93 20.76
N ARG A 740 -21.03 24.42 20.46
CA ARG A 740 -20.61 25.80 20.78
C ARG A 740 -20.11 26.60 19.59
N THR A 741 -19.70 25.96 18.50
CA THR A 741 -19.02 26.62 17.38
C THR A 741 -19.41 26.03 16.03
N THR A 742 -19.34 26.85 14.98
CA THR A 742 -19.37 26.40 13.59
C THR A 742 -18.06 26.79 12.92
N VAL A 743 -17.39 25.84 12.28
CA VAL A 743 -16.08 26.03 11.63
C VAL A 743 -16.23 25.69 10.15
N ALA A 744 -15.78 26.57 9.26
CA ALA A 744 -15.68 26.27 7.83
C ALA A 744 -14.43 25.42 7.57
N LEU A 745 -14.56 24.36 6.75
CA LEU A 745 -13.46 23.50 6.34
C LEU A 745 -13.12 23.78 4.87
N THR A 746 -12.03 24.50 4.64
CA THR A 746 -11.64 24.97 3.29
C THR A 746 -10.53 24.14 2.66
N ALA A 747 -10.04 23.08 3.32
CA ALA A 747 -8.92 22.27 2.83
C ALA A 747 -9.16 21.77 1.40
N HIS A 748 -10.38 21.35 1.08
CA HIS A 748 -10.75 20.93 -0.26
C HIS A 748 -10.56 22.02 -1.33
N LEU A 749 -10.61 23.31 -1.00
CA LEU A 749 -10.41 24.41 -1.94
C LEU A 749 -8.97 24.92 -1.99
N THR A 750 -8.09 24.52 -1.06
CA THR A 750 -6.75 25.10 -0.90
C THR A 750 -5.61 24.09 -0.99
N ASP A 751 -5.84 22.84 -0.62
CA ASP A 751 -4.83 21.79 -0.59
C ASP A 751 -4.84 21.00 -1.90
N THR A 752 -3.82 21.21 -2.75
CA THR A 752 -3.70 20.54 -4.06
C THR A 752 -3.47 19.03 -3.92
N GLU A 753 -2.89 18.57 -2.80
CA GLU A 753 -2.51 17.16 -2.57
C GLU A 753 -3.59 16.37 -1.80
N LEU A 754 -4.79 16.94 -1.62
CA LEU A 754 -5.83 16.32 -0.81
C LEU A 754 -6.40 15.06 -1.50
N SER A 755 -6.13 13.89 -0.89
CA SER A 755 -6.55 12.59 -1.42
C SER A 755 -8.04 12.53 -1.76
N GLY A 756 -8.36 12.09 -2.98
CA GLY A 756 -9.73 11.85 -3.41
C GLY A 756 -10.46 13.04 -4.05
N TRP A 757 -9.75 14.15 -4.24
CA TRP A 757 -10.23 15.34 -4.92
C TRP A 757 -9.51 15.51 -6.26
N HIS A 758 -10.21 16.02 -7.28
CA HIS A 758 -9.61 16.40 -8.58
C HIS A 758 -8.79 17.67 -8.46
N GLU A 759 -8.17 18.20 -9.51
CA GLU A 759 -7.46 19.49 -9.44
C GLU A 759 -8.36 20.66 -8.96
N VAL A 760 -7.76 21.69 -8.36
CA VAL A 760 -8.49 22.89 -7.91
C VAL A 760 -8.81 23.77 -9.12
N GLU A 761 -9.93 23.49 -9.78
CA GLU A 761 -10.40 24.23 -10.95
C GLU A 761 -11.14 25.54 -10.60
N SER A 762 -11.60 25.67 -9.36
CA SER A 762 -12.42 26.80 -8.90
C SER A 762 -12.12 27.11 -7.43
N PRO A 763 -12.11 28.39 -7.03
CA PRO A 763 -11.96 28.78 -5.64
C PRO A 763 -13.25 28.55 -4.81
N LEU A 764 -14.35 28.12 -5.43
CA LEU A 764 -15.66 27.99 -4.78
C LEU A 764 -16.16 26.55 -4.65
N TYR A 765 -15.64 25.64 -5.47
CA TYR A 765 -16.09 24.25 -5.49
C TYR A 765 -15.04 23.35 -6.11
N ARG A 766 -15.09 22.05 -5.76
CA ARG A 766 -14.16 21.06 -6.29
C ARG A 766 -14.83 19.70 -6.44
N TRP A 767 -14.54 19.03 -7.56
CA TRP A 767 -15.01 17.67 -7.79
C TRP A 767 -14.26 16.66 -6.92
N THR A 768 -15.03 15.75 -6.34
CA THR A 768 -14.51 14.52 -5.73
C THR A 768 -14.36 13.43 -6.79
N ASN A 769 -13.51 12.44 -6.54
CA ASN A 769 -13.34 11.28 -7.43
C ASN A 769 -14.20 10.05 -7.04
N GLY A 770 -15.06 10.20 -6.03
CA GLY A 770 -15.87 9.12 -5.45
C GLY A 770 -15.42 8.67 -4.04
N ASP A 771 -14.19 8.95 -3.63
CA ASP A 771 -13.62 8.67 -2.29
C ASP A 771 -12.76 9.84 -1.82
N ALA A 772 -13.40 10.89 -1.29
CA ALA A 772 -12.75 12.15 -0.94
C ALA A 772 -12.41 12.27 0.55
N MET A 773 -11.16 12.58 0.88
CA MET A 773 -10.75 12.82 2.27
C MET A 773 -11.32 14.14 2.79
N LEU A 774 -11.88 14.11 4.00
CA LEU A 774 -12.28 15.29 4.78
C LEU A 774 -11.58 15.26 6.14
N VAL A 775 -10.72 16.24 6.37
CA VAL A 775 -10.07 16.47 7.67
C VAL A 775 -11.00 17.33 8.52
N LEU A 776 -11.39 16.82 9.68
CA LEU A 776 -12.37 17.44 10.60
C LEU A 776 -11.71 18.16 11.78
N ASP A 777 -10.44 17.85 12.08
CA ASP A 777 -9.70 18.47 13.18
C ASP A 777 -9.00 19.75 12.73
N ASN A 778 -9.29 20.86 13.41
CA ASN A 778 -8.64 22.15 13.20
C ASN A 778 -7.94 22.59 14.50
N GLN A 779 -6.97 21.80 14.97
CA GLN A 779 -5.98 22.13 16.01
C GLN A 779 -6.54 22.63 17.37
N ASN A 780 -7.86 22.55 17.63
CA ASN A 780 -8.50 23.10 18.81
C ASN A 780 -9.76 22.29 19.22
N ARG A 781 -9.56 21.27 20.07
CA ARG A 781 -10.55 20.64 20.97
C ARG A 781 -11.87 20.08 20.39
N SER A 782 -12.15 20.19 19.09
CA SER A 782 -13.41 19.76 18.47
C SER A 782 -13.53 18.25 18.27
N SER A 783 -12.43 17.51 18.29
CA SER A 783 -12.43 16.05 18.07
C SER A 783 -12.97 15.22 19.23
N MET A 784 -13.30 15.82 20.39
CA MET A 784 -13.82 15.08 21.56
C MET A 784 -15.34 15.17 21.74
N GLU A 785 -16.05 16.01 20.99
CA GLU A 785 -17.51 16.16 21.09
C GLU A 785 -18.20 15.68 19.81
N PRO A 786 -19.43 15.12 19.89
CA PRO A 786 -20.23 14.86 18.70
C PRO A 786 -20.49 16.15 17.91
N SER A 787 -20.43 16.08 16.59
CA SER A 787 -20.59 17.24 15.71
C SER A 787 -21.47 16.94 14.50
N ILE A 788 -21.99 17.99 13.86
CA ILE A 788 -22.75 17.89 12.61
C ILE A 788 -21.89 18.46 11.48
N LEU A 789 -21.52 17.60 10.53
CA LEU A 789 -20.85 18.00 9.31
C LEU A 789 -21.91 18.34 8.26
N SER A 790 -21.82 19.51 7.63
CA SER A 790 -22.69 19.94 6.55
C SER A 790 -21.87 20.19 5.29
N LEU A 791 -22.27 19.56 4.18
CA LEU A 791 -21.65 19.66 2.86
C LEU A 791 -22.62 20.30 1.87
N GLN A 792 -22.18 21.31 1.12
CA GLN A 792 -22.94 21.84 0.00
C GLN A 792 -22.62 21.05 -1.27
N VAL A 793 -23.63 20.41 -1.86
CA VAL A 793 -23.55 19.73 -3.14
C VAL A 793 -24.01 20.71 -4.22
N VAL A 794 -23.06 21.14 -5.07
CA VAL A 794 -23.30 22.08 -6.16
C VAL A 794 -23.81 21.36 -7.40
N ALA A 795 -23.24 20.19 -7.69
CA ALA A 795 -23.65 19.30 -8.76
C ALA A 795 -23.35 17.84 -8.40
N SER A 796 -24.12 16.93 -8.97
CA SER A 796 -23.98 15.49 -8.84
C SER A 796 -24.63 14.81 -10.04
N GLY A 797 -24.14 13.63 -10.40
CA GLY A 797 -24.76 12.79 -11.42
C GLY A 797 -24.74 13.36 -12.84
N PRO A 798 -25.33 12.63 -13.80
CA PRO A 798 -25.95 11.31 -13.62
C PRO A 798 -24.92 10.19 -13.41
N TYR A 799 -25.32 9.11 -12.74
CA TYR A 799 -24.50 7.91 -12.50
C TYR A 799 -25.10 6.67 -13.17
N LEU A 800 -24.28 5.68 -13.50
CA LEU A 800 -24.78 4.38 -13.96
C LEU A 800 -25.50 3.67 -12.81
N LYS A 801 -26.74 3.26 -13.03
CA LYS A 801 -27.52 2.45 -12.08
C LYS A 801 -26.95 1.03 -12.10
N GLU A 802 -26.48 0.54 -10.96
CA GLU A 802 -25.95 -0.82 -10.83
C GLU A 802 -26.94 -1.84 -11.41
N GLN A 803 -26.57 -2.47 -12.53
CA GLN A 803 -27.12 -3.77 -12.89
C GLN A 803 -26.47 -4.78 -11.95
N SER A 804 -27.27 -5.57 -11.25
CA SER A 804 -26.83 -6.70 -10.44
C SER A 804 -25.66 -7.41 -11.11
N GLN A 805 -24.51 -7.43 -10.44
CA GLN A 805 -23.26 -8.05 -10.89
C GLN A 805 -23.53 -9.40 -11.57
N THR A 806 -23.61 -9.35 -12.89
CA THR A 806 -23.50 -10.50 -13.77
C THR A 806 -22.66 -9.98 -14.93
N ASP A 807 -21.35 -10.22 -14.83
CA ASP A 807 -20.39 -10.37 -15.92
C ASP A 807 -20.76 -9.78 -17.30
N LEU A 808 -20.91 -8.46 -17.38
CA LEU A 808 -20.91 -7.74 -18.68
C LEU A 808 -19.50 -7.27 -19.08
N ARG A 809 -18.44 -7.74 -18.40
CA ARG A 809 -17.04 -7.60 -18.84
C ARG A 809 -16.55 -8.78 -19.70
N GLN A 810 -17.40 -9.76 -19.96
CA GLN A 810 -17.17 -10.87 -20.90
C GLN A 810 -18.32 -10.98 -21.92
N ALA A 811 -18.51 -9.97 -22.77
CA ALA A 811 -19.24 -10.14 -24.02
C ALA A 811 -18.92 -8.98 -24.97
N GLY A 812 -18.19 -9.26 -26.05
CA GLY A 812 -17.84 -8.31 -27.11
C GLY A 812 -16.41 -8.49 -27.57
#